data_AF-H0EBG3-F1
#
_entry.id   AF-H0EBG3-F1
#
_cell.length_a   1.000
_cell.length_b   1.000
_cell.length_c   1.000
_cell.angle_alpha   90.00
_cell.angle_beta   90.00
_cell.angle_gamma   90.00
#
_symmetry.space_group_name_H-M   'P 1'
#
loop_
_entity.id
_entity.type
_entity.pdbx_description
1 polymer ?
#
loop_
_entity_poly.entity_id
_entity_poly.type
_entity_poly.pdbx_seq_one_letter_code
_entity_poly.pdbx_strand_id
1 'polypeptide(L)'
;MSSPTRAARILFVLLGIGTVAAFFVAQRLKNEPSVIQGVRFLSPDVKRRAPQITSFSPNQVPDGRLDTIDIRFKVDRTTPVTVEIVDSETRTVRMIVRNRLARRYRVLHLSWDGRTDDGQVARDGRYKLKITLPDEGRSVVNPTSFTLDTTPPRPKVRRIGPQTARGPEILPSTDGRPAEAELILRGWHPTARVVRIAPGPMAVIRPLDVTVTRHAAGGTLIGGQPRAIEGRVRWDGTLESGRPAPAGSYAIQVCVRDQAGNDGCGPTASGRDGLPQPEPNGRLRGRGGITIRDIAVQPSTAPTSGDHRLTFFVDARGRRYHWILRRVGDGRRVVARGSGREPLLRPRTGSARAAAYRLAVSVDAADGLRRIEVPAIATDARPQKVLVVLPAISWQGGNPVDDDGDGLPNTLEQGATSRVRAARVMFRMPRGFDQTQQPVLEWLARHGMRFDLTTDLALAAAEAEAKGTAIDPARPRLAGHSGVLLVGEHRWTTGGRDGLAGRLQRFVRDGGTVAVLDPASLHRTVDLRDGVLRDPGRFTDDDAFGFRSSGAIRLSGPLQIDRDALGLFRGTDGRFDRYPVGWPAQLPAGAGRESSAVDDRDRLVIAGARIGKGLVIRTGLPTFPERLGTDADTSELMSSTWRRLSR
;
A
#
# COMPACT_ATOMS: atom_id res chain seq x y z
N MET A 1 -62.55 -29.25 -64.33
CA MET A 1 -61.21 -29.69 -63.85
C MET A 1 -60.58 -30.55 -64.93
N SER A 2 -59.67 -29.98 -65.72
CA SER A 2 -59.02 -30.66 -66.83
C SER A 2 -58.14 -31.80 -66.29
N SER A 3 -58.41 -33.03 -66.73
CA SER A 3 -57.61 -34.19 -66.34
C SER A 3 -56.14 -33.93 -66.71
N PRO A 4 -55.18 -34.12 -65.77
CA PRO A 4 -53.77 -33.88 -66.08
C PRO A 4 -53.38 -34.74 -67.28
N THR A 5 -52.79 -34.10 -68.28
CA THR A 5 -52.32 -34.75 -69.51
C THR A 5 -51.43 -35.94 -69.13
N ARG A 6 -51.40 -37.00 -69.97
CA ARG A 6 -50.54 -38.16 -69.72
C ARG A 6 -49.10 -37.75 -69.39
N ALA A 7 -48.61 -36.69 -70.04
CA ALA A 7 -47.32 -36.06 -69.76
C ALA A 7 -47.17 -35.57 -68.30
N ALA A 8 -48.18 -34.89 -67.74
CA ALA A 8 -48.15 -34.39 -66.36
C ALA A 8 -48.17 -35.53 -65.32
N ARG A 9 -48.92 -36.62 -65.58
CA ARG A 9 -48.91 -37.81 -64.70
C ARG A 9 -47.58 -38.55 -64.73
N ILE A 10 -46.99 -38.70 -65.92
CA ILE A 10 -45.65 -39.29 -66.09
C ILE A 10 -44.60 -38.43 -65.38
N LEU A 11 -44.66 -37.11 -65.55
CA LEU A 11 -43.74 -36.18 -64.87
C LEU A 11 -43.87 -36.28 -63.35
N PHE A 12 -45.08 -36.33 -62.80
CA PHE A 12 -45.30 -36.46 -61.36
C PHE A 12 -44.75 -37.78 -60.80
N VAL A 13 -44.97 -38.90 -61.50
CA VAL A 13 -44.40 -40.20 -61.11
C VAL A 13 -42.87 -40.18 -61.17
N LEU A 14 -42.28 -39.60 -62.21
CA LEU A 14 -40.82 -39.44 -62.32
C LEU A 14 -40.26 -38.55 -61.21
N LEU A 15 -40.95 -37.47 -60.86
CA LEU A 15 -40.56 -36.59 -59.75
C LEU A 15 -40.68 -37.30 -58.41
N GLY A 16 -41.74 -38.09 -58.20
CA GLY A 16 -41.92 -38.92 -57.02
C GLY A 16 -40.79 -39.95 -56.85
N ILE A 17 -40.47 -40.68 -57.91
CA ILE A 17 -39.33 -41.63 -57.93
C ILE A 17 -38.01 -40.91 -57.69
N GLY A 18 -37.79 -39.76 -58.34
CA GLY A 18 -36.60 -38.93 -58.15
C GLY A 18 -36.44 -38.42 -56.73
N THR A 19 -37.55 -38.02 -56.07
CA THR A 19 -37.54 -37.53 -54.70
C THR A 19 -37.26 -38.66 -53.69
N VAL A 20 -37.84 -39.84 -53.91
CA VAL A 20 -37.56 -41.03 -53.10
C VAL A 20 -36.12 -41.49 -53.28
N ALA A 21 -35.61 -41.52 -54.51
CA ALA A 21 -34.21 -41.82 -54.79
C ALA A 21 -33.27 -40.81 -54.12
N ALA A 22 -33.57 -39.50 -54.21
CA ALA A 22 -32.82 -38.45 -53.52
C ALA A 22 -32.87 -38.60 -52.00
N PHE A 23 -34.01 -39.00 -51.42
CA PHE A 23 -34.13 -39.28 -50.00
C PHE A 23 -33.29 -40.48 -49.57
N PHE A 24 -33.30 -41.58 -50.32
CA PHE A 24 -32.45 -42.74 -50.04
C PHE A 24 -30.95 -42.43 -50.19
N VAL A 25 -30.58 -41.61 -51.19
CA VAL A 25 -29.21 -41.09 -51.33
C VAL A 25 -28.84 -40.22 -50.13
N ALA A 26 -29.72 -39.32 -49.70
CA ALA A 26 -29.49 -38.47 -48.54
C ALA A 26 -29.43 -39.26 -47.22
N GLN A 27 -30.25 -40.30 -47.05
CA GLN A 27 -30.22 -41.20 -45.89
C GLN A 27 -28.96 -42.06 -45.88
N ARG A 28 -28.53 -42.56 -47.04
CA ARG A 28 -27.26 -43.28 -47.17
C ARG A 28 -26.08 -42.37 -46.81
N LEU A 29 -26.06 -41.14 -47.31
CA LEU A 29 -25.04 -40.14 -46.97
C LEU A 29 -25.06 -39.76 -45.47
N LYS A 30 -26.23 -39.77 -44.83
CA LYS A 30 -26.36 -39.55 -43.37
C LYS A 30 -25.94 -40.74 -42.52
N ASN A 31 -26.06 -41.97 -43.04
CA ASN A 31 -25.77 -43.23 -42.34
C ASN A 31 -24.39 -43.82 -42.67
N GLU A 32 -23.60 -43.19 -43.54
CA GLU A 32 -22.21 -43.59 -43.73
C GLU A 32 -21.40 -43.36 -42.44
N PRO A 33 -20.57 -44.34 -42.02
CA PRO A 33 -19.76 -44.19 -40.81
C PRO A 33 -18.89 -42.95 -40.94
N SER A 34 -18.87 -42.10 -39.90
CA SER A 34 -18.03 -40.91 -39.89
C SER A 34 -16.59 -41.30 -40.21
N VAL A 35 -16.05 -40.74 -41.31
CA VAL A 35 -14.67 -40.99 -41.76
C VAL A 35 -13.65 -40.57 -40.70
N ILE A 36 -14.02 -39.61 -39.86
CA ILE A 36 -13.25 -39.23 -38.68
C ILE A 36 -13.88 -39.87 -37.45
N GLN A 37 -13.10 -40.67 -36.72
CA GLN A 37 -13.56 -41.44 -35.59
C GLN A 37 -12.83 -41.07 -34.31
N GLY A 38 -13.60 -40.96 -33.21
CA GLY A 38 -13.07 -40.90 -31.85
C GLY A 38 -12.14 -39.72 -31.60
N VAL A 39 -12.51 -38.52 -32.08
CA VAL A 39 -11.76 -37.30 -31.77
C VAL A 39 -11.78 -37.08 -30.25
N ARG A 40 -10.60 -36.97 -29.66
CA ARG A 40 -10.41 -36.72 -28.23
C ARG A 40 -9.40 -35.60 -28.04
N PHE A 41 -9.69 -34.77 -27.05
CA PHE A 41 -8.83 -33.72 -26.54
C PHE A 41 -8.31 -34.15 -25.17
N LEU A 42 -7.00 -34.25 -25.01
CA LEU A 42 -6.36 -34.80 -23.81
C LEU A 42 -5.31 -33.82 -23.28
N SER A 43 -4.97 -33.96 -22.00
CA SER A 43 -3.79 -33.32 -21.42
C SER A 43 -2.53 -34.16 -21.73
N PRO A 44 -1.35 -33.54 -21.96
CA PRO A 44 -0.09 -34.24 -22.23
C PRO A 44 0.33 -35.20 -21.11
N ASP A 45 0.03 -34.85 -19.85
CA ASP A 45 0.55 -35.51 -18.65
C ASP A 45 -0.25 -36.72 -18.15
N VAL A 46 -1.31 -37.13 -18.87
CA VAL A 46 -2.21 -38.17 -18.38
C VAL A 46 -2.07 -39.48 -19.19
N LYS A 47 -1.77 -40.59 -18.49
CA LYS A 47 -1.67 -41.96 -19.04
C LYS A 47 -2.93 -42.35 -19.83
N ARG A 48 -2.80 -43.32 -20.76
CA ARG A 48 -3.74 -43.78 -21.82
C ARG A 48 -5.26 -43.89 -21.54
N ARG A 49 -5.76 -43.71 -20.31
CA ARG A 49 -7.18 -43.67 -19.91
C ARG A 49 -7.63 -42.30 -19.35
N ALA A 50 -7.04 -41.21 -19.85
CA ALA A 50 -7.39 -39.85 -19.43
C ALA A 50 -8.82 -39.44 -19.84
N PRO A 51 -9.56 -38.71 -18.98
CA PRO A 51 -10.80 -38.05 -19.37
C PRO A 51 -10.52 -36.94 -20.41
N GLN A 52 -11.52 -36.66 -21.24
CA GLN A 52 -11.45 -35.56 -22.21
C GLN A 52 -11.32 -34.23 -21.48
N ILE A 53 -10.31 -33.42 -21.83
CA ILE A 53 -10.19 -32.06 -21.31
C ILE A 53 -11.07 -31.11 -22.10
N THR A 54 -11.65 -30.12 -21.40
CA THR A 54 -12.52 -29.09 -21.99
C THR A 54 -11.90 -27.71 -21.90
N SER A 55 -10.75 -27.57 -21.24
CA SER A 55 -10.00 -26.31 -21.11
C SER A 55 -8.50 -26.57 -20.95
N PHE A 56 -7.68 -25.62 -21.38
CA PHE A 56 -6.21 -25.62 -21.23
C PHE A 56 -5.70 -24.16 -21.17
N SER A 57 -4.49 -23.93 -20.64
CA SER A 57 -3.93 -22.61 -20.35
C SER A 57 -2.47 -22.48 -20.81
N PRO A 58 -2.20 -21.97 -22.03
CA PRO A 58 -0.84 -21.76 -22.53
C PRO A 58 -0.19 -20.50 -21.91
N ASN A 59 -0.04 -20.51 -20.58
CA ASN A 59 0.33 -19.32 -19.79
C ASN A 59 1.85 -19.08 -19.70
N GLN A 60 2.66 -19.95 -20.33
CA GLN A 60 4.13 -19.87 -20.36
C GLN A 60 4.80 -19.88 -18.97
N VAL A 61 4.06 -20.32 -17.94
CA VAL A 61 4.62 -20.60 -16.62
C VAL A 61 5.27 -21.99 -16.69
N PRO A 62 6.50 -22.19 -16.18
CA PRO A 62 7.14 -23.50 -16.16
C PRO A 62 6.53 -24.43 -15.09
N ASP A 63 5.21 -24.45 -14.97
CA ASP A 63 4.48 -25.43 -14.18
C ASP A 63 4.16 -26.70 -15.01
N GLY A 64 4.20 -26.61 -16.35
CA GLY A 64 3.92 -27.70 -17.29
C GLY A 64 2.44 -28.09 -17.35
N ARG A 65 1.55 -27.33 -16.69
CA ARG A 65 0.19 -27.78 -16.40
C ARG A 65 -0.77 -27.27 -17.47
N LEU A 66 -1.27 -28.21 -18.28
CA LEU A 66 -2.29 -27.91 -19.31
C LEU A 66 -1.85 -26.80 -20.29
N ASP A 67 -0.54 -26.65 -20.53
CA ASP A 67 -0.01 -25.68 -21.51
C ASP A 67 -0.33 -26.03 -22.95
N THR A 68 -0.58 -27.31 -23.21
CA THR A 68 -0.89 -27.81 -24.56
C THR A 68 -2.08 -28.77 -24.51
N ILE A 69 -2.72 -28.91 -25.67
CA ILE A 69 -3.81 -29.87 -25.87
C ILE A 69 -3.40 -30.95 -26.86
N ASP A 70 -3.52 -32.19 -26.43
CA ASP A 70 -3.28 -33.39 -27.24
C ASP A 70 -4.55 -33.72 -28.03
N ILE A 71 -4.43 -33.74 -29.35
CA ILE A 71 -5.52 -34.05 -30.29
C ILE A 71 -5.28 -35.45 -30.84
N ARG A 72 -6.26 -36.34 -30.62
CA ARG A 72 -6.21 -37.73 -31.11
C ARG A 72 -7.46 -38.09 -31.88
N PHE A 73 -7.31 -38.62 -33.08
CA PHE A 73 -8.42 -39.16 -33.87
C PHE A 73 -7.94 -40.28 -34.79
N LYS A 74 -8.89 -41.01 -35.39
CA LYS A 74 -8.62 -42.03 -36.41
C LYS A 74 -9.38 -41.70 -37.68
N VAL A 75 -8.86 -42.19 -38.80
CA VAL A 75 -9.56 -42.18 -40.09
C VAL A 75 -9.98 -43.61 -40.47
N ASP A 76 -11.14 -43.76 -41.10
CA ASP A 76 -11.65 -45.07 -41.53
C ASP A 76 -11.02 -45.58 -42.84
N ARG A 77 -10.28 -44.72 -43.54
CA ARG A 77 -9.51 -44.98 -44.77
C ARG A 77 -8.19 -44.23 -44.73
N THR A 78 -7.18 -44.72 -45.45
CA THR A 78 -5.89 -44.02 -45.56
C THR A 78 -6.05 -42.83 -46.51
N THR A 79 -5.82 -41.61 -46.03
CA THR A 79 -6.10 -40.36 -46.77
C THR A 79 -5.24 -39.22 -46.24
N PRO A 80 -4.82 -38.23 -47.06
CA PRO A 80 -4.22 -37.00 -46.58
C PRO A 80 -5.23 -36.19 -45.75
N VAL A 81 -4.77 -35.60 -44.65
CA VAL A 81 -5.58 -34.73 -43.81
C VAL A 81 -4.89 -33.38 -43.61
N THR A 82 -5.68 -32.31 -43.66
CA THR A 82 -5.28 -30.98 -43.17
C THR A 82 -6.09 -30.69 -41.91
N VAL A 83 -5.40 -30.32 -40.83
CA VAL A 83 -6.01 -30.09 -39.52
C VAL A 83 -5.76 -28.67 -39.09
N GLU A 84 -6.84 -27.97 -38.79
CA GLU A 84 -6.87 -26.57 -38.38
C GLU A 84 -7.58 -26.44 -37.03
N ILE A 85 -7.11 -25.49 -36.22
CA ILE A 85 -7.89 -24.96 -35.09
C ILE A 85 -8.69 -23.77 -35.60
N VAL A 86 -9.99 -23.77 -35.29
CA VAL A 86 -10.90 -22.69 -35.65
C VAL A 86 -11.59 -22.11 -34.43
N ASP A 87 -11.92 -20.83 -34.47
CA ASP A 87 -12.67 -20.16 -33.39
C ASP A 87 -14.19 -20.48 -33.43
N SER A 88 -14.97 -19.81 -32.58
CA SER A 88 -16.43 -19.98 -32.54
C SER A 88 -17.15 -19.54 -33.82
N GLU A 89 -16.55 -18.66 -34.61
CA GLU A 89 -17.03 -18.19 -35.91
C GLU A 89 -16.48 -19.05 -37.07
N THR A 90 -15.79 -20.15 -36.76
CA THR A 90 -15.13 -21.07 -37.71
C THR A 90 -13.98 -20.45 -38.53
N ARG A 91 -13.42 -19.31 -38.08
CA ARG A 91 -12.23 -18.72 -38.69
C ARG A 91 -10.98 -19.50 -38.28
N THR A 92 -10.06 -19.73 -39.23
CA THR A 92 -8.78 -20.42 -38.93
C THR A 92 -7.92 -19.58 -38.01
N VAL A 93 -7.43 -20.21 -36.95
CA VAL A 93 -6.55 -19.62 -35.91
C VAL A 93 -5.15 -20.19 -36.03
N ARG A 94 -5.05 -21.49 -36.32
CA ARG A 94 -3.78 -22.20 -36.47
C ARG A 94 -3.93 -23.37 -37.43
N MET A 95 -2.99 -23.52 -38.34
CA MET A 95 -2.81 -24.78 -39.07
C MET A 95 -1.88 -25.70 -38.29
N ILE A 96 -2.40 -26.85 -37.84
CA ILE A 96 -1.64 -27.84 -37.08
C ILE A 96 -0.83 -28.73 -38.01
N VAL A 97 -1.46 -29.18 -39.09
CA VAL A 97 -0.79 -29.95 -40.13
C VAL A 97 -1.47 -29.79 -41.48
N ARG A 98 -0.69 -29.83 -42.56
CA ARG A 98 -1.17 -29.76 -43.94
C ARG A 98 -0.86 -31.07 -44.67
N ASN A 99 -1.85 -31.62 -45.37
CA ASN A 99 -1.73 -32.80 -46.25
C ASN A 99 -0.95 -33.98 -45.64
N ARG A 100 -1.12 -34.24 -44.34
CA ARG A 100 -0.45 -35.36 -43.66
C ARG A 100 -1.21 -36.65 -43.93
N LEU A 101 -0.52 -37.69 -44.40
CA LEU A 101 -1.12 -38.99 -44.63
C LEU A 101 -1.55 -39.63 -43.31
N ALA A 102 -2.86 -39.73 -43.06
CA ALA A 102 -3.44 -40.46 -41.95
C ALA A 102 -3.73 -41.90 -42.38
N ARG A 103 -3.21 -42.90 -41.65
CA ARG A 103 -3.41 -44.31 -41.98
C ARG A 103 -4.71 -44.84 -41.39
N ARG A 104 -5.43 -45.67 -42.15
CA ARG A 104 -6.67 -46.35 -41.73
C ARG A 104 -6.55 -46.97 -40.33
N TYR A 105 -7.48 -46.62 -39.44
CA TYR A 105 -7.62 -47.05 -38.04
C TYR A 105 -6.39 -46.85 -37.13
N ARG A 106 -5.34 -46.16 -37.60
CA ARG A 106 -4.21 -45.73 -36.79
C ARG A 106 -4.57 -44.40 -36.12
N VAL A 107 -4.21 -44.26 -34.85
CA VAL A 107 -4.41 -42.99 -34.13
C VAL A 107 -3.43 -41.97 -34.67
N LEU A 108 -3.94 -40.84 -35.15
CA LEU A 108 -3.13 -39.66 -35.43
C LEU A 108 -2.98 -38.86 -34.15
N HIS A 109 -1.73 -38.57 -33.79
CA HIS A 109 -1.38 -37.74 -32.64
C HIS A 109 -0.91 -36.37 -33.14
N LEU A 110 -1.59 -35.33 -32.68
CA LEU A 110 -1.26 -33.94 -32.91
C LEU A 110 -1.31 -33.20 -31.58
N SER A 111 -0.63 -32.07 -31.47
CA SER A 111 -0.71 -31.18 -30.31
C SER A 111 -0.89 -29.74 -30.77
N TRP A 112 -1.53 -28.95 -29.92
CA TRP A 112 -1.57 -27.50 -30.06
C TRP A 112 -1.12 -26.84 -28.77
N ASP A 113 -0.21 -25.88 -28.89
CA ASP A 113 0.38 -25.11 -27.79
C ASP A 113 -0.36 -23.79 -27.53
N GLY A 114 -1.53 -23.62 -28.14
CA GLY A 114 -2.31 -22.39 -28.02
C GLY A 114 -1.82 -21.22 -28.87
N ARG A 115 -0.80 -21.41 -29.73
CA ARG A 115 -0.29 -20.32 -30.59
C ARG A 115 -0.99 -20.24 -31.93
N THR A 116 -1.08 -19.04 -32.49
CA THR A 116 -1.52 -18.77 -33.87
C THR A 116 -0.42 -19.12 -34.87
N ASP A 117 -0.71 -19.08 -36.17
CA ASP A 117 0.31 -19.28 -37.21
C ASP A 117 1.45 -18.24 -37.12
N ASP A 118 1.16 -17.02 -36.67
CA ASP A 118 2.14 -15.95 -36.42
C ASP A 118 2.97 -16.14 -35.12
N GLY A 119 2.76 -17.25 -34.42
CA GLY A 119 3.47 -17.59 -33.19
C GLY A 119 3.00 -16.84 -31.93
N GLN A 120 1.96 -16.00 -32.02
CA GLN A 120 1.34 -15.31 -30.88
C GLN A 120 0.43 -16.26 -30.10
N VAL A 121 0.23 -16.03 -28.80
CA VAL A 121 -0.78 -16.78 -28.04
C VAL A 121 -2.18 -16.41 -28.57
N ALA A 122 -2.98 -17.41 -28.91
CA ALA A 122 -4.35 -17.22 -29.34
C ALA A 122 -5.20 -16.65 -28.18
N ARG A 123 -6.24 -15.87 -28.52
CA ARG A 123 -7.07 -15.19 -27.51
C ARG A 123 -7.83 -16.20 -26.64
N ASP A 124 -8.08 -15.84 -25.38
CA ASP A 124 -8.98 -16.63 -24.53
C ASP A 124 -10.34 -16.79 -25.23
N GLY A 125 -10.85 -18.02 -25.28
CA GLY A 125 -12.05 -18.31 -26.07
C GLY A 125 -12.29 -19.79 -26.34
N ARG A 126 -13.39 -20.05 -27.05
CA ARG A 126 -13.82 -21.40 -27.43
C ARG A 126 -13.32 -21.74 -28.83
N TYR A 127 -12.69 -22.91 -28.96
CA TYR A 127 -12.10 -23.40 -30.19
C TYR A 127 -12.67 -24.77 -30.58
N LYS A 128 -12.59 -25.08 -31.87
CA LYS A 128 -12.99 -26.35 -32.46
C LYS A 128 -11.89 -26.85 -33.39
N LEU A 129 -11.92 -28.15 -33.65
CA LEU A 129 -11.06 -28.79 -34.64
C LEU A 129 -11.76 -28.82 -35.99
N LYS A 130 -11.13 -28.30 -37.04
CA LYS A 130 -11.56 -28.47 -38.43
C LYS A 130 -10.60 -29.41 -39.13
N ILE A 131 -11.14 -30.48 -39.71
CA ILE A 131 -10.38 -31.50 -40.45
C ILE A 131 -10.84 -31.48 -41.90
N THR A 132 -9.94 -31.15 -42.82
CA THR A 132 -10.17 -31.17 -44.26
C THR A 132 -9.59 -32.45 -44.85
N LEU A 133 -10.38 -33.11 -45.69
CA LEU A 133 -10.07 -34.33 -46.43
C LEU A 133 -9.95 -33.95 -47.92
N PRO A 134 -8.75 -33.60 -48.42
CA PRO A 134 -8.59 -33.03 -49.76
C PRO A 134 -9.09 -33.96 -50.87
N ASP A 135 -8.77 -35.25 -50.78
CA ASP A 135 -9.16 -36.28 -51.78
C ASP A 135 -10.68 -36.47 -51.88
N GLU A 136 -11.41 -36.08 -50.84
CA GLU A 136 -12.87 -36.19 -50.76
C GLU A 136 -13.58 -34.84 -50.96
N GLY A 137 -12.82 -33.75 -51.16
CA GLY A 137 -13.37 -32.41 -51.39
C GLY A 137 -14.24 -31.87 -50.24
N ARG A 138 -14.03 -32.32 -49.00
CA ARG A 138 -14.88 -31.95 -47.85
C ARG A 138 -14.11 -31.61 -46.59
N SER A 139 -14.78 -30.89 -45.67
CA SER A 139 -14.26 -30.54 -44.35
C SER A 139 -15.27 -30.87 -43.25
N VAL A 140 -14.77 -31.33 -42.11
CA VAL A 140 -15.57 -31.65 -40.93
C VAL A 140 -15.11 -30.76 -39.78
N VAL A 141 -16.03 -29.96 -39.26
CA VAL A 141 -15.82 -29.22 -38.01
C VAL A 141 -16.35 -30.08 -36.87
N ASN A 142 -15.49 -30.41 -35.92
CA ASN A 142 -15.88 -31.18 -34.76
C ASN A 142 -16.90 -30.39 -33.90
N PRO A 143 -18.06 -30.97 -33.55
CA PRO A 143 -19.04 -30.29 -32.70
C PRO A 143 -18.54 -30.07 -31.25
N THR A 144 -17.64 -30.93 -30.78
CA THR A 144 -16.96 -30.77 -29.49
C THR A 144 -15.96 -29.63 -29.54
N SER A 145 -16.17 -28.66 -28.66
CA SER A 145 -15.25 -27.55 -28.45
C SER A 145 -14.41 -27.73 -27.19
N PHE A 146 -13.30 -27.00 -27.12
CA PHE A 146 -12.49 -26.81 -25.93
C PHE A 146 -12.19 -25.32 -25.73
N THR A 147 -11.83 -24.92 -24.52
CA THR A 147 -11.57 -23.52 -24.16
C THR A 147 -10.08 -23.28 -23.95
N LEU A 148 -9.54 -22.21 -24.52
CA LEU A 148 -8.27 -21.63 -24.11
C LEU A 148 -8.60 -20.55 -23.08
N ASP A 149 -8.05 -20.65 -21.87
CA ASP A 149 -8.24 -19.67 -20.81
C ASP A 149 -6.90 -19.46 -20.08
N THR A 150 -6.32 -18.27 -20.22
CA THR A 150 -5.06 -17.88 -19.58
C THR A 150 -5.26 -16.96 -18.39
N THR A 151 -6.51 -16.70 -17.99
CA THR A 151 -6.86 -15.72 -16.97
C THR A 151 -6.91 -16.38 -15.58
N PRO A 152 -5.98 -16.07 -14.65
CA PRO A 152 -6.02 -16.68 -13.33
C PRO A 152 -7.26 -16.28 -12.53
N PRO A 153 -7.80 -17.20 -11.70
CA PRO A 153 -8.89 -16.88 -10.80
C PRO A 153 -8.46 -15.81 -9.78
N ARG A 154 -9.43 -15.07 -9.24
CA ARG A 154 -9.18 -13.99 -8.28
C ARG A 154 -9.88 -14.25 -6.94
N PRO A 155 -9.41 -15.24 -6.14
CA PRO A 155 -9.94 -15.44 -4.80
C PRO A 155 -9.63 -14.21 -3.94
N LYS A 156 -10.30 -14.09 -2.79
CA LYS A 156 -10.03 -13.01 -1.82
C LYS A 156 -10.50 -13.37 -0.43
N VAL A 157 -9.86 -12.77 0.56
CA VAL A 157 -10.42 -12.69 1.92
C VAL A 157 -11.54 -11.65 1.92
N ARG A 158 -12.77 -12.09 2.23
CA ARG A 158 -13.98 -11.25 2.30
C ARG A 158 -13.98 -10.37 3.54
N ARG A 159 -13.66 -10.97 4.69
CA ARG A 159 -13.56 -10.33 6.00
C ARG A 159 -12.67 -11.15 6.94
N ILE A 160 -12.18 -10.52 7.99
CA ILE A 160 -11.38 -11.14 9.03
C ILE A 160 -11.82 -10.64 10.40
N GLY A 161 -11.72 -11.52 11.40
CA GLY A 161 -12.04 -11.21 12.79
C GLY A 161 -13.54 -11.30 13.10
N PRO A 162 -13.91 -11.30 14.40
CA PRO A 162 -15.29 -11.10 14.82
C PRO A 162 -15.72 -9.63 14.65
N GLN A 163 -14.76 -8.70 14.56
CA GLN A 163 -15.04 -7.27 14.41
C GLN A 163 -15.41 -6.95 12.96
N THR A 164 -16.56 -6.32 12.78
CA THR A 164 -17.01 -5.82 11.46
C THR A 164 -16.48 -4.42 11.14
N ALA A 165 -15.79 -3.80 12.10
CA ALA A 165 -15.19 -2.48 11.95
C ALA A 165 -14.11 -2.48 10.86
N ARG A 166 -13.95 -1.32 10.21
CA ARG A 166 -12.95 -1.14 9.16
C ARG A 166 -11.55 -1.02 9.78
N GLY A 167 -10.68 -2.00 9.51
CA GLY A 167 -9.30 -2.06 9.96
C GLY A 167 -8.78 -3.51 9.96
N PRO A 168 -7.52 -3.75 10.37
CA PRO A 168 -6.97 -5.08 10.52
C PRO A 168 -7.58 -5.79 11.72
N GLU A 169 -7.58 -7.13 11.69
CA GLU A 169 -7.75 -7.91 12.92
C GLU A 169 -6.48 -7.75 13.78
N ILE A 170 -6.64 -7.52 15.07
CA ILE A 170 -5.49 -7.31 15.97
C ILE A 170 -5.33 -8.53 16.86
N LEU A 171 -4.16 -9.17 16.79
CA LEU A 171 -3.79 -10.28 17.67
C LEU A 171 -2.69 -9.87 18.66
N PRO A 172 -2.69 -10.45 19.88
CA PRO A 172 -3.73 -11.36 20.40
C PRO A 172 -5.08 -10.65 20.58
N SER A 173 -6.18 -11.37 20.39
CA SER A 173 -7.51 -10.81 20.65
C SER A 173 -7.71 -10.63 22.16
N THR A 174 -8.62 -9.74 22.56
CA THR A 174 -8.93 -9.51 23.97
C THR A 174 -9.60 -10.71 24.65
N ASP A 175 -10.24 -11.58 23.87
CA ASP A 175 -10.92 -12.80 24.32
C ASP A 175 -10.10 -14.09 24.07
N GLY A 176 -8.87 -13.97 23.57
CA GLY A 176 -7.96 -15.09 23.29
C GLY A 176 -8.33 -15.96 22.07
N ARG A 177 -9.36 -15.59 21.30
CA ARG A 177 -9.76 -16.30 20.08
C ARG A 177 -8.80 -16.05 18.90
N PRO A 178 -8.63 -17.03 18.01
CA PRO A 178 -7.87 -16.82 16.79
C PRO A 178 -8.62 -15.86 15.84
N ALA A 179 -7.86 -15.22 14.96
CA ALA A 179 -8.43 -14.52 13.82
C ALA A 179 -9.13 -15.56 12.91
N GLU A 180 -10.41 -15.34 12.62
CA GLU A 180 -11.17 -16.14 11.65
C GLU A 180 -11.40 -15.30 10.39
N ALA A 181 -11.00 -15.84 9.24
CA ALA A 181 -11.16 -15.18 7.96
C ALA A 181 -12.12 -15.96 7.06
N GLU A 182 -13.05 -15.24 6.42
CA GLU A 182 -13.96 -15.80 5.45
C GLU A 182 -13.46 -15.54 4.03
N LEU A 183 -13.50 -16.57 3.20
CA LEU A 183 -12.88 -16.60 1.88
C LEU A 183 -13.93 -16.65 0.78
N ILE A 184 -13.65 -15.94 -0.31
CA ILE A 184 -14.27 -16.18 -1.61
C ILE A 184 -13.24 -16.89 -2.47
N LEU A 185 -13.53 -18.13 -2.86
CA LEU A 185 -12.59 -19.05 -3.52
C LEU A 185 -12.83 -19.09 -5.03
N ARG A 186 -13.99 -19.65 -5.44
CA ARG A 186 -14.38 -19.83 -6.86
C ARG A 186 -13.35 -20.63 -7.68
N GLY A 187 -12.87 -21.74 -7.13
CA GLY A 187 -11.92 -22.63 -7.81
C GLY A 187 -11.81 -23.99 -7.10
N TRP A 188 -10.79 -24.76 -7.45
CA TRP A 188 -10.43 -26.06 -6.90
C TRP A 188 -9.12 -25.96 -6.12
N HIS A 189 -8.84 -26.97 -5.29
CA HIS A 189 -7.61 -27.08 -4.51
C HIS A 189 -7.23 -25.80 -3.75
N PRO A 190 -8.16 -25.24 -2.94
CA PRO A 190 -7.88 -23.99 -2.25
C PRO A 190 -6.74 -24.17 -1.24
N THR A 191 -5.79 -23.25 -1.25
CA THR A 191 -4.72 -23.16 -0.26
C THR A 191 -4.72 -21.77 0.37
N ALA A 192 -4.21 -21.66 1.59
CA ALA A 192 -4.04 -20.39 2.25
C ALA A 192 -2.74 -20.37 3.04
N ARG A 193 -2.19 -19.17 3.25
CA ARG A 193 -0.98 -18.96 4.04
C ARG A 193 -0.99 -17.58 4.69
N VAL A 194 -0.31 -17.46 5.82
CA VAL A 194 -0.01 -16.19 6.46
C VAL A 194 1.32 -15.69 5.93
N VAL A 195 1.33 -14.44 5.46
CA VAL A 195 2.53 -13.76 5.00
C VAL A 195 2.78 -12.57 5.90
N ARG A 196 4.00 -12.46 6.42
CA ARG A 196 4.46 -11.25 7.11
C ARG A 196 4.77 -10.20 6.06
N ILE A 197 4.16 -9.03 6.20
CA ILE A 197 4.28 -7.92 5.27
C ILE A 197 5.30 -6.90 5.77
N ALA A 198 5.30 -6.64 7.08
CA ALA A 198 6.21 -5.70 7.72
C ALA A 198 6.39 -5.99 9.22
N PRO A 199 7.47 -5.51 9.86
CA PRO A 199 8.64 -4.84 9.26
C PRO A 199 9.61 -5.80 8.57
N GLY A 200 10.44 -5.28 7.65
CA GLY A 200 11.44 -6.07 6.92
C GLY A 200 10.89 -6.73 5.66
N PRO A 201 11.67 -7.61 5.01
CA PRO A 201 11.25 -8.33 3.81
C PRO A 201 9.99 -9.17 4.04
N MET A 202 9.14 -9.27 3.02
CA MET A 202 7.97 -10.13 3.09
C MET A 202 8.39 -11.59 3.17
N ALA A 203 7.72 -12.38 4.01
CA ALA A 203 8.03 -13.79 4.19
C ALA A 203 6.77 -14.60 4.49
N VAL A 204 6.66 -15.78 3.87
CA VAL A 204 5.64 -16.76 4.24
C VAL A 204 5.98 -17.27 5.63
N ILE A 205 4.99 -17.22 6.52
CA ILE A 205 5.17 -17.59 7.93
C ILE A 205 4.67 -19.00 8.20
N ARG A 206 3.50 -19.33 7.64
CA ARG A 206 2.83 -20.61 7.90
C ARG A 206 1.71 -20.87 6.88
N PRO A 207 1.55 -22.10 6.37
CA PRO A 207 0.35 -22.50 5.64
C PRO A 207 -0.86 -22.64 6.57
N LEU A 208 -2.06 -22.39 6.06
CA LEU A 208 -3.31 -22.51 6.79
C LEU A 208 -4.22 -23.56 6.15
N ASP A 209 -4.89 -24.33 7.00
CA ASP A 209 -5.90 -25.29 6.56
C ASP A 209 -7.18 -24.56 6.14
N VAL A 210 -7.59 -24.76 4.89
CA VAL A 210 -8.82 -24.17 4.36
C VAL A 210 -9.99 -25.11 4.60
N THR A 211 -10.95 -24.69 5.42
CA THR A 211 -12.24 -25.37 5.53
C THR A 211 -13.18 -24.82 4.46
N VAL A 212 -13.51 -25.61 3.44
CA VAL A 212 -14.51 -25.21 2.44
C VAL A 212 -15.90 -25.27 3.07
N THR A 213 -16.64 -24.16 3.00
CA THR A 213 -17.98 -24.04 3.60
C THR A 213 -19.10 -24.09 2.57
N ARG A 214 -18.76 -23.89 1.29
CA ARG A 214 -19.75 -23.97 0.21
C ARG A 214 -19.10 -24.41 -1.10
N HIS A 215 -19.75 -25.37 -1.75
CA HIS A 215 -19.41 -25.83 -3.10
C HIS A 215 -20.44 -25.33 -4.12
N ALA A 216 -20.07 -25.37 -5.40
CA ALA A 216 -21.00 -25.16 -6.49
C ALA A 216 -22.02 -26.31 -6.54
N ALA A 217 -23.30 -25.97 -6.77
CA ALA A 217 -24.33 -26.96 -7.03
C ALA A 217 -24.27 -27.40 -8.50
N GLY A 218 -24.00 -28.68 -8.74
CA GLY A 218 -23.78 -29.22 -10.09
C GLY A 218 -22.51 -28.68 -10.76
N GLY A 219 -22.09 -29.33 -11.86
CA GLY A 219 -20.97 -28.90 -12.69
C GLY A 219 -19.76 -29.85 -12.70
N THR A 220 -18.67 -29.41 -13.32
CA THR A 220 -17.46 -30.19 -13.55
C THR A 220 -16.78 -30.60 -12.23
N LEU A 221 -16.47 -31.88 -12.08
CA LEU A 221 -15.63 -32.39 -11.00
C LEU A 221 -14.17 -32.48 -11.47
N ILE A 222 -13.24 -32.01 -10.66
CA ILE A 222 -11.80 -32.14 -10.90
C ILE A 222 -11.21 -32.94 -9.75
N GLY A 223 -10.57 -34.07 -10.06
CA GLY A 223 -10.07 -35.00 -9.02
C GLY A 223 -11.19 -35.52 -8.09
N GLY A 224 -12.43 -35.62 -8.58
CA GLY A 224 -13.59 -36.01 -7.79
C GLY A 224 -14.16 -34.91 -6.89
N GLN A 225 -13.61 -33.69 -6.92
CA GLN A 225 -14.02 -32.59 -6.04
C GLN A 225 -14.86 -31.54 -6.79
N PRO A 226 -15.99 -31.08 -6.22
CA PRO A 226 -16.75 -29.97 -6.78
C PRO A 226 -16.07 -28.64 -6.48
N ARG A 227 -16.30 -27.65 -7.35
CA ARG A 227 -15.71 -26.31 -7.23
C ARG A 227 -16.04 -25.67 -5.88
N ALA A 228 -15.02 -25.26 -5.13
CA ALA A 228 -15.17 -24.51 -3.89
C ALA A 228 -15.54 -23.05 -4.19
N ILE A 229 -16.57 -22.54 -3.52
CA ILE A 229 -17.04 -21.15 -3.70
C ILE A 229 -16.68 -20.29 -2.50
N GLU A 230 -16.85 -20.82 -1.29
CA GLU A 230 -16.54 -20.13 -0.04
C GLU A 230 -15.80 -21.06 0.91
N GLY A 231 -14.98 -20.48 1.78
CA GLY A 231 -14.28 -21.23 2.80
C GLY A 231 -13.90 -20.34 3.98
N ARG A 232 -13.21 -20.92 4.94
CA ARG A 232 -12.70 -20.24 6.13
C ARG A 232 -11.30 -20.73 6.46
N VAL A 233 -10.54 -19.85 7.09
CA VAL A 233 -9.25 -20.16 7.72
C VAL A 233 -9.18 -19.51 9.09
N ARG A 234 -8.35 -20.06 9.97
CA ARG A 234 -8.09 -19.52 11.31
C ARG A 234 -6.60 -19.39 11.55
N TRP A 235 -6.20 -18.33 12.25
CA TRP A 235 -4.84 -18.14 12.72
C TRP A 235 -4.81 -17.50 14.11
N ASP A 236 -4.10 -18.11 15.04
CA ASP A 236 -3.99 -17.69 16.44
C ASP A 236 -2.82 -16.72 16.70
N GLY A 237 -2.08 -16.34 15.64
CA GLY A 237 -0.92 -15.47 15.78
C GLY A 237 0.36 -16.21 16.18
N THR A 238 0.43 -17.53 15.98
CA THR A 238 1.64 -18.34 16.27
C THR A 238 2.39 -18.76 15.00
N LEU A 239 3.69 -18.96 15.16
CA LEU A 239 4.57 -19.59 14.17
C LEU A 239 4.37 -21.11 14.17
N GLU A 240 4.90 -21.82 13.18
CA GLU A 240 4.89 -23.30 13.17
C GLU A 240 5.54 -23.92 14.42
N SER A 241 6.56 -23.24 14.98
CA SER A 241 7.19 -23.64 16.26
C SER A 241 6.27 -23.54 17.50
N GLY A 242 5.04 -23.03 17.36
CA GLY A 242 4.11 -22.76 18.47
C GLY A 242 4.38 -21.45 19.23
N ARG A 243 5.52 -20.80 18.98
CA ARG A 243 5.84 -19.48 19.58
C ARG A 243 4.96 -18.36 18.99
N PRO A 244 4.69 -17.29 19.74
CA PRO A 244 4.02 -16.10 19.20
C PRO A 244 4.78 -15.53 17.99
N ALA A 245 4.03 -15.11 16.97
CA ALA A 245 4.60 -14.39 15.85
C ALA A 245 5.13 -13.02 16.32
N PRO A 246 6.23 -12.51 15.73
CA PRO A 246 6.75 -11.19 16.07
C PRO A 246 5.73 -10.07 15.79
N ALA A 247 5.86 -8.95 16.50
CA ALA A 247 5.06 -7.76 16.20
C ALA A 247 5.24 -7.32 14.73
N GLY A 248 4.14 -6.91 14.10
CA GLY A 248 4.14 -6.51 12.69
C GLY A 248 2.78 -6.61 12.01
N SER A 249 2.77 -6.29 10.71
CA SER A 249 1.62 -6.41 9.82
C SER A 249 1.76 -7.67 8.97
N TYR A 250 0.65 -8.39 8.83
CA TYR A 250 0.54 -9.67 8.15
C TYR A 250 -0.68 -9.66 7.24
N ALA A 251 -0.68 -10.51 6.22
CA ALA A 251 -1.82 -10.73 5.34
C ALA A 251 -2.07 -12.22 5.15
N ILE A 252 -3.34 -12.61 5.11
CA ILE A 252 -3.74 -13.93 4.62
C ILE A 252 -3.78 -13.89 3.09
N GLN A 253 -2.97 -14.73 2.45
CA GLN A 253 -3.05 -14.98 1.03
C GLN A 253 -3.77 -16.30 0.78
N VAL A 254 -4.80 -16.27 -0.05
CA VAL A 254 -5.56 -17.44 -0.47
C VAL A 254 -5.34 -17.67 -1.96
N CYS A 255 -5.14 -18.92 -2.36
CA CYS A 255 -4.97 -19.31 -3.76
C CYS A 255 -5.97 -20.41 -4.13
N VAL A 256 -6.38 -20.44 -5.39
CA VAL A 256 -7.21 -21.50 -5.96
C VAL A 256 -6.73 -21.81 -7.38
N ARG A 257 -7.09 -22.99 -7.86
CA ARG A 257 -6.90 -23.40 -9.25
C ARG A 257 -8.23 -23.34 -10.00
N ASP A 258 -8.23 -22.94 -11.27
CA ASP A 258 -9.41 -23.04 -12.12
C ASP A 258 -9.49 -24.38 -12.90
N GLN A 259 -10.37 -24.46 -13.89
CA GLN A 259 -10.53 -25.66 -14.72
C GLN A 259 -9.48 -25.76 -15.84
N ALA A 260 -8.92 -24.62 -16.27
CA ALA A 260 -7.90 -24.55 -17.31
C ALA A 260 -6.50 -24.87 -16.75
N GLY A 261 -6.33 -24.83 -15.43
CA GLY A 261 -5.08 -25.10 -14.74
C GLY A 261 -4.46 -23.86 -14.11
N ASN A 262 -5.01 -22.67 -14.33
CA ASN A 262 -4.43 -21.43 -13.83
C ASN A 262 -4.53 -21.37 -12.31
N ASP A 263 -3.39 -21.11 -11.67
CA ASP A 263 -3.31 -20.81 -10.24
C ASP A 263 -3.44 -19.30 -10.03
N GLY A 264 -4.40 -18.91 -9.19
CA GLY A 264 -4.69 -17.50 -8.91
C GLY A 264 -4.83 -17.24 -7.42
N CYS A 265 -4.23 -16.13 -6.96
CA CYS A 265 -4.15 -15.78 -5.54
C CYS A 265 -4.78 -14.42 -5.22
N GLY A 266 -5.23 -14.27 -3.98
CA GLY A 266 -5.72 -13.04 -3.38
C GLY A 266 -5.11 -12.85 -1.98
N PRO A 267 -4.24 -11.85 -1.77
CA PRO A 267 -3.73 -10.89 -2.76
C PRO A 267 -2.95 -11.56 -3.90
N THR A 268 -2.88 -10.87 -5.05
CA THR A 268 -2.17 -11.35 -6.25
C THR A 268 -0.73 -11.71 -5.89
N ALA A 269 -0.27 -12.85 -6.40
CA ALA A 269 1.08 -13.36 -6.19
C ALA A 269 2.01 -12.89 -7.31
N SER A 270 3.27 -12.57 -6.98
CA SER A 270 4.31 -12.26 -7.97
C SER A 270 5.66 -12.85 -7.59
N GLY A 271 6.54 -13.02 -8.58
CA GLY A 271 7.88 -13.59 -8.40
C GLY A 271 7.88 -15.09 -8.12
N ARG A 272 9.09 -15.66 -7.98
CA ARG A 272 9.28 -17.11 -7.73
C ARG A 272 8.70 -17.57 -6.40
N ASP A 273 8.65 -16.68 -5.42
CA ASP A 273 8.18 -16.99 -4.05
C ASP A 273 6.65 -16.84 -3.91
N GLY A 274 5.98 -16.31 -4.95
CA GLY A 274 4.53 -16.08 -5.00
C GLY A 274 4.01 -15.05 -3.99
N LEU A 275 4.88 -14.15 -3.52
CA LEU A 275 4.53 -13.23 -2.42
C LEU A 275 3.46 -12.21 -2.85
N PRO A 276 2.64 -11.71 -1.89
CA PRO A 276 1.61 -10.71 -2.13
C PRO A 276 2.15 -9.45 -2.82
N GLN A 277 1.44 -9.00 -3.85
CA GLN A 277 1.71 -7.76 -4.56
C GLN A 277 0.56 -6.76 -4.40
N PRO A 278 0.84 -5.48 -4.11
CA PRO A 278 -0.16 -4.43 -4.17
C PRO A 278 -0.71 -4.25 -5.59
N GLU A 279 -2.01 -3.99 -5.71
CA GLU A 279 -2.67 -3.60 -6.96
C GLU A 279 -2.25 -2.16 -7.35
N PRO A 280 -2.56 -1.67 -8.59
CA PRO A 280 -2.17 -0.32 -9.03
C PRO A 280 -2.66 0.83 -8.14
N ASN A 281 -3.69 0.59 -7.32
CA ASN A 281 -4.19 1.55 -6.34
C ASN A 281 -3.36 1.57 -5.03
N GLY A 282 -2.26 0.80 -4.95
CA GLY A 282 -1.37 0.71 -3.79
C GLY A 282 -1.85 -0.21 -2.67
N ARG A 283 -2.89 -1.03 -2.89
CA ARG A 283 -3.54 -1.84 -1.84
C ARG A 283 -3.45 -3.33 -2.10
N LEU A 284 -3.45 -4.12 -1.04
CA LEU A 284 -3.65 -5.57 -1.17
C LEU A 284 -5.12 -5.87 -1.40
N ARG A 285 -5.40 -6.83 -2.28
CA ARG A 285 -6.76 -7.27 -2.58
C ARG A 285 -7.33 -8.04 -1.38
N GLY A 286 -8.50 -7.60 -0.91
CA GLY A 286 -9.27 -8.29 0.13
C GLY A 286 -9.20 -7.57 1.47
N ARG A 287 -9.63 -8.26 2.52
CA ARG A 287 -9.61 -7.79 3.92
C ARG A 287 -8.95 -8.83 4.81
N GLY A 288 -7.74 -9.23 4.43
CA GLY A 288 -6.98 -10.28 5.09
C GLY A 288 -5.87 -9.76 6.02
N GLY A 289 -5.85 -8.46 6.31
CA GLY A 289 -4.84 -7.81 7.12
C GLY A 289 -4.97 -8.17 8.60
N ILE A 290 -3.82 -8.48 9.21
CA ILE A 290 -3.69 -8.80 10.63
C ILE A 290 -2.53 -8.00 11.20
N THR A 291 -2.73 -7.38 12.36
CA THR A 291 -1.66 -6.73 13.11
C THR A 291 -1.37 -7.51 14.38
N ILE A 292 -0.13 -7.98 14.54
CA ILE A 292 0.35 -8.54 15.80
C ILE A 292 0.91 -7.40 16.66
N ARG A 293 0.26 -7.10 17.79
CA ARG A 293 0.76 -6.13 18.79
C ARG A 293 0.16 -6.36 20.18
N ASP A 294 1.03 -6.36 21.19
CA ASP A 294 0.64 -6.46 22.61
C ASP A 294 0.20 -5.12 23.21
N ILE A 295 0.74 -4.01 22.70
CA ILE A 295 0.44 -2.67 23.21
C ILE A 295 0.56 -1.61 22.12
N ALA A 296 -0.33 -0.63 22.13
CA ALA A 296 -0.16 0.62 21.40
C ALA A 296 -0.81 1.78 22.16
N VAL A 297 -0.36 3.00 21.89
CA VAL A 297 -0.90 4.22 22.50
C VAL A 297 -1.20 5.23 21.41
N GLN A 298 -2.42 5.75 21.38
CA GLN A 298 -2.78 6.91 20.58
C GLN A 298 -2.67 8.17 21.45
N PRO A 299 -1.63 9.00 21.25
CA PRO A 299 -1.55 10.30 21.90
C PRO A 299 -2.50 11.31 21.24
N SER A 300 -2.93 12.33 21.98
CA SER A 300 -3.51 13.53 21.37
C SER A 300 -2.46 14.22 20.49
N THR A 301 -2.82 14.52 19.25
CA THR A 301 -1.98 15.31 18.33
C THR A 301 -2.16 16.83 18.52
N ALA A 302 -3.23 17.24 19.22
CA ALA A 302 -3.45 18.60 19.66
C ALA A 302 -2.85 18.83 21.06
N PRO A 303 -2.33 20.04 21.34
CA PRO A 303 -1.88 20.38 22.68
C PRO A 303 -3.05 20.40 23.65
N THR A 304 -2.81 19.98 24.89
CA THR A 304 -3.76 20.24 25.98
C THR A 304 -3.61 21.68 26.48
N SER A 305 -4.73 22.32 26.81
CA SER A 305 -4.82 23.68 27.36
C SER A 305 -5.73 23.71 28.60
N GLY A 306 -5.41 24.56 29.58
CA GLY A 306 -6.28 24.83 30.73
C GLY A 306 -6.15 23.85 31.90
N ASP A 307 -6.63 22.60 31.76
CA ASP A 307 -6.63 21.63 32.86
C ASP A 307 -5.30 20.86 33.01
N HIS A 308 -4.41 21.04 32.03
CA HIS A 308 -3.11 20.41 31.92
C HIS A 308 -3.13 18.89 32.13
N ARG A 309 -4.21 18.25 31.65
CA ARG A 309 -4.30 16.79 31.54
C ARG A 309 -3.97 16.38 30.12
N LEU A 310 -2.97 15.51 29.99
CA LEU A 310 -2.69 14.84 28.74
C LEU A 310 -3.73 13.74 28.55
N THR A 311 -4.15 13.48 27.32
CA THR A 311 -5.08 12.37 27.02
C THR A 311 -4.42 11.38 26.09
N PHE A 312 -4.49 10.10 26.48
CA PHE A 312 -3.99 8.97 25.73
C PHE A 312 -5.06 7.89 25.67
N PHE A 313 -5.18 7.23 24.51
CA PHE A 313 -5.88 5.96 24.40
C PHE A 313 -4.85 4.83 24.37
N VAL A 314 -4.86 3.96 25.37
CA VAL A 314 -3.97 2.83 25.56
C VAL A 314 -4.70 1.56 25.15
N ASP A 315 -4.23 0.90 24.10
CA ASP A 315 -4.67 -0.44 23.76
C ASP A 315 -3.66 -1.46 24.26
N ALA A 316 -3.91 -2.02 25.44
CA ALA A 316 -3.12 -3.09 26.06
C ALA A 316 -3.77 -4.48 25.89
N ARG A 317 -4.63 -4.66 24.88
CA ARG A 317 -5.32 -5.93 24.60
C ARG A 317 -6.08 -6.52 25.81
N GLY A 318 -6.64 -5.66 26.65
CA GLY A 318 -7.36 -6.04 27.88
C GLY A 318 -6.47 -6.39 29.09
N ARG A 319 -5.14 -6.32 28.94
CA ARG A 319 -4.18 -6.59 30.01
C ARG A 319 -4.00 -5.36 30.92
N ARG A 320 -3.51 -5.61 32.15
CA ARG A 320 -3.02 -4.53 33.02
C ARG A 320 -1.75 -3.95 32.40
N TYR A 321 -1.67 -2.63 32.33
CA TYR A 321 -0.48 -1.91 31.90
C TYR A 321 0.07 -1.03 33.03
N HIS A 322 1.37 -0.77 32.98
CA HIS A 322 2.08 0.19 33.81
C HIS A 322 2.52 1.37 32.95
N TRP A 323 2.56 2.57 33.52
CA TRP A 323 2.95 3.75 32.77
C TRP A 323 3.79 4.72 33.59
N ILE A 324 4.68 5.44 32.90
CA ILE A 324 5.53 6.48 33.46
C ILE A 324 5.53 7.67 32.51
N LEU A 325 5.16 8.84 33.02
CA LEU A 325 5.20 10.11 32.31
C LEU A 325 6.46 10.90 32.74
N ARG A 326 7.23 11.37 31.75
CA ARG A 326 8.40 12.25 31.97
C ARG A 326 8.24 13.53 31.16
N ARG A 327 8.71 14.65 31.70
CA ARG A 327 8.81 15.93 30.97
C ARG A 327 10.10 15.92 30.16
N VAL A 328 10.04 16.32 28.90
CA VAL A 328 11.23 16.57 28.08
C VAL A 328 11.89 17.86 28.55
N GLY A 329 13.19 17.88 28.79
CA GLY A 329 13.90 19.06 29.32
C GLY A 329 14.40 18.96 30.75
N ASP A 330 13.71 18.20 31.61
CA ASP A 330 13.96 18.21 33.06
C ASP A 330 14.78 16.98 33.53
N GLY A 331 15.54 16.36 32.61
CA GLY A 331 16.26 15.12 32.85
C GLY A 331 15.36 13.88 32.99
N ARG A 332 15.79 12.87 33.77
CA ARG A 332 15.02 11.61 33.99
C ARG A 332 13.84 11.76 34.96
N ARG A 333 13.51 12.99 35.38
CA ARG A 333 12.47 13.27 36.39
C ARG A 333 11.12 12.73 35.95
N VAL A 334 10.52 11.92 36.82
CA VAL A 334 9.17 11.37 36.63
C VAL A 334 8.16 12.43 37.06
N VAL A 335 7.25 12.77 36.15
CA VAL A 335 6.12 13.68 36.41
C VAL A 335 5.00 12.92 37.11
N ALA A 336 4.66 11.75 36.57
CA ALA A 336 3.62 10.88 37.12
C ALA A 336 3.90 9.43 36.71
N ARG A 337 3.37 8.47 37.47
CA ARG A 337 3.42 7.04 37.14
C ARG A 337 2.21 6.33 37.71
N GLY A 338 1.86 5.17 37.17
CA GLY A 338 0.74 4.38 37.66
C GLY A 338 0.57 3.06 36.92
N SER A 339 -0.57 2.42 37.16
CA SER A 339 -1.03 1.26 36.40
C SER A 339 -2.51 1.37 36.11
N GLY A 340 -3.00 0.66 35.09
CA GLY A 340 -4.39 0.71 34.67
C GLY A 340 -4.79 -0.50 33.81
N ARG A 341 -6.09 -0.58 33.52
CA ARG A 341 -6.68 -1.50 32.53
C ARG A 341 -7.59 -0.74 31.55
N GLU A 342 -8.16 0.38 31.99
CA GLU A 342 -8.98 1.25 31.16
C GLU A 342 -8.21 1.80 29.97
N PRO A 343 -8.83 1.86 28.77
CA PRO A 343 -8.17 2.42 27.59
C PRO A 343 -7.86 3.91 27.73
N LEU A 344 -8.67 4.68 28.44
CA LEU A 344 -8.49 6.12 28.56
C LEU A 344 -7.56 6.47 29.73
N LEU A 345 -6.39 7.04 29.42
CA LEU A 345 -5.39 7.48 30.40
C LEU A 345 -5.25 9.01 30.38
N ARG A 346 -5.44 9.65 31.54
CA ARG A 346 -5.44 11.11 31.71
C ARG A 346 -4.51 11.65 32.82
N PRO A 347 -3.17 11.54 32.68
CA PRO A 347 -2.25 12.02 33.68
C PRO A 347 -2.20 13.55 33.69
N ARG A 348 -2.05 14.13 34.88
CA ARG A 348 -1.79 15.56 35.05
C ARG A 348 -0.31 15.85 34.79
N THR A 349 -0.01 16.97 34.15
CA THR A 349 1.38 17.43 33.96
C THR A 349 1.97 18.06 35.22
N GLY A 350 1.12 18.63 36.10
CA GLY A 350 1.56 19.40 37.27
C GLY A 350 2.24 20.73 36.92
N SER A 351 2.13 21.22 35.68
CA SER A 351 2.73 22.47 35.24
C SER A 351 1.83 23.21 34.27
N ALA A 352 1.75 24.53 34.44
CA ALA A 352 1.05 25.44 33.53
C ALA A 352 1.89 25.89 32.33
N ARG A 353 3.17 25.49 32.27
CA ARG A 353 4.10 25.86 31.19
C ARG A 353 4.00 24.90 30.02
N ALA A 354 4.24 25.41 28.81
CA ALA A 354 4.39 24.57 27.64
C ALA A 354 5.52 23.55 27.82
N ALA A 355 5.29 22.33 27.36
CA ALA A 355 6.27 21.25 27.38
C ALA A 355 5.86 20.08 26.49
N ALA A 356 6.86 19.33 26.00
CA ALA A 356 6.63 17.97 25.54
C ALA A 356 6.85 16.96 26.68
N TYR A 357 6.21 15.82 26.56
CA TYR A 357 6.27 14.72 27.51
C TYR A 357 6.51 13.41 26.78
N ARG A 358 7.14 12.46 27.47
CA ARG A 358 7.29 11.07 27.05
C ARG A 358 6.42 10.22 27.95
N LEU A 359 5.44 9.54 27.37
CA LEU A 359 4.69 8.50 28.07
C LEU A 359 5.29 7.14 27.71
N ALA A 360 5.93 6.50 28.67
CA ALA A 360 6.29 5.09 28.57
C ALA A 360 5.13 4.24 29.09
N VAL A 361 4.70 3.24 28.32
CA VAL A 361 3.69 2.27 28.73
C VAL A 361 4.23 0.87 28.53
N SER A 362 4.01 -0.01 29.51
CA SER A 362 4.49 -1.38 29.50
C SER A 362 3.43 -2.39 29.92
N VAL A 363 3.50 -3.58 29.32
CA VAL A 363 2.61 -4.71 29.58
C VAL A 363 3.43 -5.99 29.61
N ASP A 364 3.04 -6.94 30.47
CA ASP A 364 3.60 -8.29 30.46
C ASP A 364 2.93 -9.08 29.32
N ALA A 365 3.73 -9.48 28.33
CA ALA A 365 3.29 -10.35 27.23
C ALA A 365 3.76 -11.79 27.44
N ALA A 366 3.24 -12.70 26.60
CA ALA A 366 3.50 -14.14 26.72
C ALA A 366 5.00 -14.49 26.63
N ASP A 367 5.78 -13.71 25.90
CA ASP A 367 7.22 -13.89 25.68
C ASP A 367 8.08 -12.81 26.36
N GLY A 368 7.50 -12.02 27.28
CA GLY A 368 8.23 -11.07 28.12
C GLY A 368 7.63 -9.66 28.19
N LEU A 369 8.33 -8.77 28.90
CA LEU A 369 7.91 -7.39 29.08
C LEU A 369 7.94 -6.63 27.75
N ARG A 370 6.82 -6.03 27.38
CA ARG A 370 6.72 -5.09 26.26
C ARG A 370 6.67 -3.68 26.81
N ARG A 371 7.43 -2.77 26.21
CA ARG A 371 7.42 -1.35 26.55
C ARG A 371 7.50 -0.52 25.29
N ILE A 372 6.66 0.51 25.22
CA ILE A 372 6.65 1.51 24.17
C ILE A 372 6.69 2.90 24.77
N GLU A 373 7.16 3.87 24.00
CA GLU A 373 7.13 5.28 24.38
C GLU A 373 6.45 6.11 23.28
N VAL A 374 5.67 7.10 23.66
CA VAL A 374 5.02 8.03 22.72
C VAL A 374 5.13 9.47 23.23
N PRO A 375 5.14 10.47 22.33
CA PRO A 375 5.18 11.86 22.73
C PRO A 375 3.79 12.36 23.09
N ALA A 376 3.74 13.40 23.92
CA ALA A 376 2.57 14.26 24.10
C ALA A 376 3.01 15.69 24.34
N ILE A 377 2.11 16.64 24.14
CA ILE A 377 2.41 18.06 24.28
C ILE A 377 1.34 18.80 25.08
N ALA A 378 1.78 19.80 25.83
CA ALA A 378 0.93 20.78 26.48
C ALA A 378 1.39 22.18 26.06
N THR A 379 0.44 23.08 25.83
CA THR A 379 0.73 24.50 25.57
C THR A 379 0.75 25.31 26.87
N ASP A 380 1.29 26.52 26.84
CA ASP A 380 1.34 27.40 28.01
C ASP A 380 -0.08 27.87 28.34
N ALA A 381 -0.39 28.02 29.62
CA ALA A 381 -1.71 28.51 30.05
C ALA A 381 -1.92 29.98 29.66
N ARG A 382 -0.84 30.75 29.49
CA ARG A 382 -0.90 32.14 29.07
C ARG A 382 -0.31 32.25 27.65
N PRO A 383 -0.98 32.97 26.73
CA PRO A 383 -0.45 33.20 25.40
C PRO A 383 0.98 33.75 25.43
N GLN A 384 1.85 33.22 24.58
CA GLN A 384 3.24 33.63 24.46
C GLN A 384 3.52 34.24 23.08
N LYS A 385 4.60 35.01 22.96
CA LYS A 385 4.98 35.63 21.67
C LYS A 385 5.46 34.62 20.63
N VAL A 386 6.07 33.52 21.07
CA VAL A 386 6.67 32.51 20.19
C VAL A 386 5.85 31.23 20.21
N LEU A 387 5.50 30.74 19.02
CA LEU A 387 4.86 29.44 18.83
C LEU A 387 5.89 28.40 18.38
N VAL A 388 6.07 27.33 19.13
CA VAL A 388 6.88 26.17 18.75
C VAL A 388 5.97 25.12 18.11
N VAL A 389 6.37 24.60 16.95
CA VAL A 389 5.58 23.64 16.17
C VAL A 389 6.38 22.35 15.97
N LEU A 390 5.77 21.21 16.32
CA LEU A 390 6.34 19.87 16.12
C LEU A 390 5.72 19.16 14.91
N PRO A 391 6.44 18.22 14.24
CA PRO A 391 6.05 17.69 12.94
C PRO A 391 5.18 16.43 13.07
N ALA A 392 3.98 16.57 13.67
CA ALA A 392 3.07 15.45 13.86
C ALA A 392 2.52 14.88 12.54
N ILE A 393 2.43 15.67 11.47
CA ILE A 393 2.15 15.16 10.13
C ILE A 393 3.23 14.16 9.72
N SER A 394 4.52 14.49 9.91
CA SER A 394 5.63 13.56 9.62
C SER A 394 5.63 12.36 10.57
N TRP A 395 5.36 12.56 11.86
CA TRP A 395 5.29 11.48 12.84
C TRP A 395 4.25 10.44 12.44
N GLN A 396 3.04 10.89 12.09
CA GLN A 396 2.00 9.99 11.63
C GLN A 396 2.28 9.50 10.22
N GLY A 397 2.76 10.33 9.30
CA GLY A 397 3.06 9.95 7.92
C GLY A 397 4.07 8.80 7.80
N GLY A 398 5.05 8.73 8.70
CA GLY A 398 6.03 7.64 8.76
C GLY A 398 5.69 6.49 9.72
N ASN A 399 4.55 6.54 10.41
CA ASN A 399 4.11 5.51 11.35
C ASN A 399 3.54 4.30 10.59
N PRO A 400 4.17 3.11 10.59
CA PRO A 400 3.73 1.99 9.77
C PRO A 400 2.60 1.22 10.45
N VAL A 401 1.38 1.76 10.33
CA VAL A 401 0.12 1.17 10.82
C VAL A 401 -0.76 0.79 9.64
N ASP A 402 -1.33 -0.41 9.65
CA ASP A 402 -2.39 -0.81 8.73
C ASP A 402 -3.73 -0.20 9.22
N ASP A 403 -4.17 0.88 8.57
CA ASP A 403 -5.38 1.64 8.92
C ASP A 403 -6.66 1.05 8.29
N ASP A 404 -6.52 0.20 7.27
CA ASP A 404 -7.61 -0.18 6.38
C ASP A 404 -7.87 -1.69 6.29
N GLY A 405 -6.99 -2.49 6.89
CA GLY A 405 -7.12 -3.92 7.09
C GLY A 405 -6.73 -4.76 5.88
N ASP A 406 -5.97 -4.22 4.94
CA ASP A 406 -5.48 -4.97 3.79
C ASP A 406 -4.16 -5.72 4.06
N GLY A 407 -3.48 -5.41 5.16
CA GLY A 407 -2.23 -6.02 5.60
C GLY A 407 -0.97 -5.19 5.29
N LEU A 408 -1.08 -4.14 4.47
CA LEU A 408 0.01 -3.19 4.23
C LEU A 408 -0.01 -2.06 5.26
N PRO A 409 1.14 -1.74 5.88
CA PRO A 409 1.24 -0.51 6.65
C PRO A 409 1.01 0.70 5.75
N ASN A 410 0.13 1.61 6.15
CA ASN A 410 -0.13 2.85 5.44
C ASN A 410 0.87 3.94 5.90
N THR A 411 1.69 4.41 4.96
CA THR A 411 2.63 5.52 5.18
C THR A 411 2.55 6.51 4.03
N LEU A 412 2.90 7.78 4.28
CA LEU A 412 2.99 8.80 3.22
C LEU A 412 4.22 8.59 2.32
N GLU A 413 5.14 7.70 2.69
CA GLU A 413 6.33 7.38 1.88
C GLU A 413 6.01 6.50 0.66
N GLN A 414 4.84 5.84 0.63
CA GLN A 414 4.42 4.95 -0.46
C GLN A 414 3.93 5.70 -1.73
N GLY A 415 3.86 7.03 -1.71
CA GLY A 415 3.58 7.86 -2.88
C GLY A 415 2.11 8.30 -3.00
N ALA A 416 1.69 8.68 -4.21
CA ALA A 416 0.46 9.45 -4.42
C ALA A 416 -0.84 8.74 -3.99
N THR A 417 -0.86 7.41 -4.00
CA THR A 417 -2.02 6.61 -3.57
C THR A 417 -2.11 6.44 -2.05
N SER A 418 -1.09 6.86 -1.29
CA SER A 418 -1.06 6.76 0.16
C SER A 418 -2.21 7.49 0.82
N ARG A 419 -2.79 6.84 1.83
CA ARG A 419 -3.83 7.39 2.71
C ARG A 419 -3.46 7.04 4.15
N VAL A 420 -3.34 8.03 5.01
CA VAL A 420 -2.91 7.87 6.40
C VAL A 420 -3.93 8.53 7.32
N ARG A 421 -4.49 7.80 8.28
CA ARG A 421 -5.31 8.43 9.31
C ARG A 421 -4.43 9.31 10.21
N ALA A 422 -4.85 10.55 10.43
CA ALA A 422 -4.11 11.51 11.24
C ALA A 422 -4.12 11.15 12.73
N ALA A 423 -5.25 10.68 13.25
CA ALA A 423 -5.41 10.21 14.62
C ALA A 423 -5.35 8.67 14.65
N ARG A 424 -4.17 8.13 14.96
CA ARG A 424 -3.94 6.68 15.05
C ARG A 424 -2.90 6.34 16.10
N VAL A 425 -2.91 5.08 16.52
CA VAL A 425 -2.00 4.53 17.53
C VAL A 425 -0.54 4.62 17.10
N MET A 426 0.34 4.82 18.06
CA MET A 426 1.78 4.68 17.95
C MET A 426 2.24 3.50 18.81
N PHE A 427 3.29 2.82 18.36
CA PHE A 427 3.92 1.70 19.08
C PHE A 427 5.40 1.95 19.35
N ARG A 428 5.88 3.17 19.07
CA ARG A 428 7.24 3.64 19.34
C ARG A 428 7.28 5.16 19.28
N MET A 429 8.38 5.73 19.79
CA MET A 429 8.65 7.15 19.64
C MET A 429 8.81 7.48 18.15
N PRO A 430 8.25 8.60 17.64
CA PRO A 430 8.43 9.00 16.26
C PRO A 430 9.90 9.12 15.87
N ARG A 431 10.20 8.75 14.63
CA ARG A 431 11.56 8.86 14.08
C ARG A 431 12.03 10.32 14.17
N GLY A 432 13.26 10.51 14.65
CA GLY A 432 13.87 11.83 14.78
C GLY A 432 13.54 12.55 16.09
N PHE A 433 12.56 12.11 16.89
CA PHE A 433 12.16 12.79 18.14
C PHE A 433 13.36 13.08 19.05
N ASP A 434 14.17 12.05 19.31
CA ASP A 434 15.30 12.12 20.24
C ASP A 434 16.46 12.95 19.68
N GLN A 435 16.60 13.03 18.37
CA GLN A 435 17.71 13.71 17.68
C GLN A 435 17.38 15.18 17.35
N THR A 436 16.15 15.48 16.93
CA THR A 436 15.82 16.77 16.31
C THR A 436 14.82 17.61 17.10
N GLN A 437 13.95 17.00 17.90
CA GLN A 437 12.96 17.74 18.71
C GLN A 437 13.38 17.86 20.17
N GLN A 438 13.79 16.75 20.78
CA GLN A 438 14.15 16.73 22.20
C GLN A 438 15.30 17.71 22.52
N PRO A 439 16.42 17.78 21.79
CA PRO A 439 17.51 18.69 22.13
C PRO A 439 17.11 20.17 22.12
N VAL A 440 16.23 20.56 21.19
CA VAL A 440 15.69 21.93 21.11
C VAL A 440 14.80 22.23 22.32
N LEU A 441 13.90 21.31 22.66
CA LEU A 441 13.00 21.48 23.81
C LEU A 441 13.76 21.51 25.13
N GLU A 442 14.82 20.71 25.26
CA GLU A 442 15.72 20.75 26.42
C GLU A 442 16.49 22.07 26.47
N TRP A 443 17.00 22.56 25.33
CA TRP A 443 17.67 23.85 25.27
C TRP A 443 16.73 24.99 25.69
N LEU A 444 15.50 25.02 25.17
CA LEU A 444 14.48 26.01 25.56
C LEU A 444 14.17 25.96 27.05
N ALA A 445 14.04 24.76 27.62
CA ALA A 445 13.79 24.57 29.06
C ALA A 445 14.97 25.06 29.91
N ARG A 446 16.20 24.69 29.56
CA ARG A 446 17.43 25.12 30.27
C ARG A 446 17.60 26.64 30.30
N HIS A 447 17.23 27.32 29.22
CA HIS A 447 17.34 28.78 29.12
C HIS A 447 16.09 29.53 29.60
N GLY A 448 15.10 28.83 30.18
CA GLY A 448 13.91 29.47 30.75
C GLY A 448 12.98 30.13 29.73
N MET A 449 13.06 29.70 28.47
CA MET A 449 12.29 30.29 27.37
C MET A 449 10.80 29.99 27.50
N ARG A 450 9.94 31.00 27.25
CA ARG A 450 8.47 30.89 27.29
C ARG A 450 7.90 30.87 25.87
N PHE A 451 7.03 29.91 25.60
CA PHE A 451 6.42 29.69 24.29
C PHE A 451 5.08 28.98 24.42
N ASP A 452 4.27 29.09 23.39
CA ASP A 452 3.17 28.17 23.12
C ASP A 452 3.69 26.99 22.30
N LEU A 453 3.11 25.80 22.49
CA LEU A 453 3.56 24.57 21.84
C LEU A 453 2.39 23.89 21.15
N THR A 454 2.56 23.56 19.87
CA THR A 454 1.56 22.85 19.06
C THR A 454 2.22 21.89 18.08
N THR A 455 1.41 21.24 17.24
CA THR A 455 1.86 20.46 16.10
C THR A 455 1.37 21.08 14.78
N ASP A 456 2.08 20.79 13.70
CA ASP A 456 1.64 21.13 12.35
C ASP A 456 0.28 20.50 11.99
N LEU A 457 0.03 19.28 12.46
CA LEU A 457 -1.24 18.59 12.29
C LEU A 457 -2.38 19.29 13.03
N ALA A 458 -2.16 19.74 14.27
CA ALA A 458 -3.16 20.47 15.04
C ALA A 458 -3.47 21.84 14.41
N LEU A 459 -2.44 22.54 13.93
CA LEU A 459 -2.62 23.77 13.17
C LEU A 459 -3.40 23.55 11.88
N ALA A 460 -3.14 22.44 11.16
CA ALA A 460 -3.86 22.10 9.93
C ALA A 460 -5.33 21.72 10.20
N ALA A 461 -5.59 20.94 11.25
CA ALA A 461 -6.93 20.49 11.62
C ALA A 461 -7.83 21.63 12.13
N ALA A 462 -7.30 22.50 13.02
CA ALA A 462 -8.06 23.61 13.60
C ALA A 462 -8.67 24.55 12.55
N GLU A 463 -8.00 24.71 11.40
CA GLU A 463 -8.47 25.54 10.28
C GLU A 463 -9.57 24.85 9.46
N ALA A 464 -9.44 23.54 9.23
CA ALA A 464 -10.45 22.77 8.51
C ALA A 464 -11.81 22.80 9.24
N GLU A 465 -11.77 22.81 10.58
CA GLU A 465 -12.96 22.90 11.43
C GLU A 465 -13.50 24.33 11.59
N ALA A 466 -12.67 25.37 11.37
CA ALA A 466 -13.10 26.78 11.44
C ALA A 466 -14.01 27.17 10.25
N LYS A 467 -14.00 26.42 9.15
CA LYS A 467 -14.97 26.55 8.06
C LYS A 467 -16.35 26.00 8.48
N GLY A 468 -17.08 26.77 9.30
CA GLY A 468 -18.50 26.52 9.61
C GLY A 468 -18.90 26.41 11.08
N THR A 469 -18.01 26.72 12.04
CA THR A 469 -18.34 26.73 13.48
C THR A 469 -17.74 27.94 14.20
N ALA A 470 -18.28 28.31 15.37
CA ALA A 470 -17.75 29.38 16.20
C ALA A 470 -16.28 29.12 16.60
N ILE A 471 -15.49 30.19 16.70
CA ILE A 471 -14.06 30.13 17.01
C ILE A 471 -13.87 29.61 18.44
N ASP A 472 -13.32 28.40 18.59
CA ASP A 472 -12.82 27.91 19.89
C ASP A 472 -11.48 28.61 20.21
N PRO A 473 -11.42 29.47 21.25
CA PRO A 473 -10.22 30.21 21.60
C PRO A 473 -9.04 29.32 22.03
N ALA A 474 -9.30 28.07 22.43
CA ALA A 474 -8.29 27.07 22.79
C ALA A 474 -7.62 26.40 21.56
N ARG A 475 -8.11 26.65 20.35
CA ARG A 475 -7.52 26.09 19.13
C ARG A 475 -6.15 26.70 18.81
N PRO A 476 -5.15 25.89 18.44
CA PRO A 476 -3.86 26.39 17.99
C PRO A 476 -3.98 27.26 16.73
N ARG A 477 -3.26 28.39 16.71
CA ARG A 477 -3.28 29.35 15.60
C ARG A 477 -1.94 30.08 15.49
N LEU A 478 -1.61 30.54 14.28
CA LEU A 478 -0.44 31.40 14.06
C LEU A 478 -0.68 32.83 14.56
N ALA A 479 -1.90 33.35 14.36
CA ALA A 479 -2.28 34.71 14.77
C ALA A 479 -2.10 34.92 16.28
N GLY A 480 -1.60 36.10 16.66
CA GLY A 480 -1.28 36.46 18.04
C GLY A 480 0.18 36.23 18.45
N HIS A 481 0.96 35.54 17.63
CA HIS A 481 2.39 35.32 17.84
C HIS A 481 3.22 36.27 16.96
N SER A 482 4.41 36.66 17.41
CA SER A 482 5.38 37.39 16.57
C SER A 482 6.41 36.48 15.91
N GLY A 483 6.61 35.27 16.47
CA GLY A 483 7.54 34.28 15.94
C GLY A 483 6.98 32.87 15.92
N VAL A 484 7.40 32.08 14.93
CA VAL A 484 7.14 30.64 14.82
C VAL A 484 8.45 29.88 14.69
N LEU A 485 8.67 28.88 15.53
CA LEU A 485 9.82 27.98 15.47
C LEU A 485 9.36 26.59 15.02
N LEU A 486 9.79 26.16 13.84
CA LEU A 486 9.56 24.82 13.33
C LEU A 486 10.69 23.89 13.78
N VAL A 487 10.36 22.86 14.56
CA VAL A 487 11.32 22.00 15.24
C VAL A 487 11.29 20.58 14.68
N GLY A 488 12.41 20.16 14.08
CA GLY A 488 12.57 18.88 13.41
C GLY A 488 11.95 18.82 12.02
N GLU A 489 12.01 17.65 11.38
CA GLU A 489 11.67 17.50 9.96
C GLU A 489 10.15 17.60 9.69
N HIS A 490 9.68 18.78 9.28
CA HIS A 490 8.33 18.96 8.71
C HIS A 490 8.31 18.49 7.25
N ARG A 491 8.63 17.21 7.04
CA ARG A 491 8.75 16.55 5.74
C ARG A 491 7.56 16.80 4.85
N TRP A 492 6.35 16.74 5.40
CA TRP A 492 5.11 17.13 4.71
C TRP A 492 4.41 18.24 5.46
N THR A 493 3.84 19.18 4.72
CA THR A 493 2.97 20.24 5.23
C THR A 493 1.70 20.35 4.40
N THR A 494 0.61 20.90 4.96
CA THR A 494 -0.59 21.11 4.15
C THR A 494 -0.39 22.24 3.15
N GLY A 495 -0.61 21.93 1.87
CA GLY A 495 -0.34 22.82 0.74
C GLY A 495 -1.47 23.80 0.42
N GLY A 496 -1.24 24.63 -0.60
CA GLY A 496 -2.22 25.61 -1.08
C GLY A 496 -2.32 26.87 -0.22
N ARG A 497 -3.14 27.83 -0.68
CA ARG A 497 -3.32 29.15 -0.05
C ARG A 497 -3.85 29.05 1.38
N ASP A 498 -4.74 28.11 1.65
CA ASP A 498 -5.38 27.94 2.97
C ASP A 498 -4.68 26.87 3.83
N GLY A 499 -3.76 26.09 3.26
CA GLY A 499 -2.95 25.14 4.00
C GLY A 499 -1.95 25.83 4.93
N LEU A 500 -1.30 25.04 5.78
CA LEU A 500 -0.29 25.53 6.72
C LEU A 500 0.86 26.23 5.99
N ALA A 501 1.32 25.71 4.85
CA ALA A 501 2.35 26.35 4.02
C ALA A 501 1.94 27.78 3.60
N GLY A 502 0.75 27.94 3.00
CA GLY A 502 0.26 29.26 2.58
C GLY A 502 0.02 30.22 3.75
N ARG A 503 -0.40 29.71 4.91
CA ARG A 503 -0.58 30.51 6.13
C ARG A 503 0.76 30.97 6.74
N LEU A 504 1.78 30.11 6.75
CA LEU A 504 3.13 30.49 7.17
C LEU A 504 3.71 31.58 6.25
N GLN A 505 3.52 31.45 4.92
CA GLN A 505 3.94 32.50 3.99
C GLN A 505 3.24 33.85 4.27
N ARG A 506 1.92 33.84 4.54
CA ARG A 506 1.19 35.07 4.91
C ARG A 506 1.70 35.65 6.21
N PHE A 507 1.85 34.82 7.24
CA PHE A 507 2.40 35.22 8.53
C PHE A 507 3.72 35.97 8.39
N VAL A 508 4.64 35.46 7.57
CA VAL A 508 5.91 36.14 7.26
C VAL A 508 5.69 37.44 6.49
N ARG A 509 4.89 37.42 5.41
CA ARG A 509 4.63 38.64 4.61
C ARG A 509 4.03 39.77 5.44
N ASP A 510 3.22 39.42 6.44
CA ASP A 510 2.53 40.35 7.34
C ASP A 510 3.41 40.84 8.51
N GLY A 511 4.68 40.40 8.60
CA GLY A 511 5.66 40.90 9.56
C GLY A 511 6.14 39.87 10.59
N GLY A 512 5.59 38.66 10.58
CA GLY A 512 6.02 37.57 11.46
C GLY A 512 7.41 37.03 11.13
N THR A 513 8.05 36.42 12.12
CA THR A 513 9.34 35.72 11.93
C THR A 513 9.15 34.21 11.99
N VAL A 514 9.63 33.47 11.00
CA VAL A 514 9.65 32.00 11.04
C VAL A 514 11.09 31.51 11.08
N ALA A 515 11.40 30.60 11.99
CA ALA A 515 12.67 29.87 12.01
C ALA A 515 12.44 28.39 11.68
N VAL A 516 13.21 27.86 10.74
CA VAL A 516 13.17 26.46 10.29
C VAL A 516 14.49 25.79 10.65
N LEU A 517 14.46 24.88 11.62
CA LEU A 517 15.67 24.24 12.13
C LEU A 517 16.15 23.06 11.29
N ASP A 518 15.23 22.34 10.65
CA ASP A 518 15.56 21.22 9.77
C ASP A 518 15.40 21.64 8.29
N PRO A 519 16.47 21.62 7.49
CA PRO A 519 16.45 22.16 6.13
C PRO A 519 15.71 21.28 5.11
N ALA A 520 15.33 20.05 5.45
CA ALA A 520 14.51 19.21 4.57
C ALA A 520 12.99 19.49 4.72
N SER A 521 12.63 20.39 5.63
CA SER A 521 11.24 20.75 5.93
C SER A 521 10.55 21.50 4.79
N LEU A 522 9.23 21.34 4.68
CA LEU A 522 8.36 22.14 3.81
C LEU A 522 8.57 21.98 2.29
N HIS A 523 9.38 21.01 1.86
CA HIS A 523 9.59 20.68 0.44
C HIS A 523 8.53 19.75 -0.16
N ARG A 524 7.57 19.27 0.65
CA ARG A 524 6.48 18.39 0.19
C ARG A 524 5.15 18.81 0.78
N THR A 525 4.11 18.63 -0.01
CA THR A 525 2.73 18.89 0.41
C THR A 525 1.97 17.60 0.71
N VAL A 526 0.91 17.71 1.51
CA VAL A 526 -0.08 16.66 1.72
C VAL A 526 -1.44 17.30 1.95
N ASP A 527 -2.51 16.62 1.55
CA ASP A 527 -3.88 17.08 1.83
C ASP A 527 -4.39 16.45 3.13
N LEU A 528 -4.98 17.26 4.00
CA LEU A 528 -5.74 16.79 5.16
C LEU A 528 -7.23 16.98 4.92
N ARG A 529 -7.99 15.89 4.80
CA ARG A 529 -9.45 15.91 4.65
C ARG A 529 -10.09 14.80 5.49
N ASP A 530 -11.13 15.12 6.25
CA ASP A 530 -11.86 14.17 7.10
C ASP A 530 -10.94 13.36 8.04
N GLY A 531 -9.91 14.01 8.59
CA GLY A 531 -8.92 13.36 9.46
C GLY A 531 -7.97 12.39 8.74
N VAL A 532 -7.91 12.42 7.41
CA VAL A 532 -7.03 11.59 6.58
C VAL A 532 -6.04 12.45 5.81
N LEU A 533 -4.76 12.14 5.96
CA LEU A 533 -3.65 12.65 5.18
C LEU A 533 -3.57 11.87 3.86
N ARG A 534 -3.58 12.56 2.73
CA ARG A 534 -3.65 11.94 1.40
C ARG A 534 -2.91 12.73 0.32
N ASP A 535 -2.69 12.07 -0.80
CA ASP A 535 -2.07 12.65 -2.00
C ASP A 535 -0.70 13.31 -1.68
N PRO A 536 0.22 12.60 -0.99
CA PRO A 536 1.50 13.20 -0.62
C PRO A 536 2.31 13.56 -1.86
N GLY A 537 2.78 14.80 -1.88
CA GLY A 537 3.62 15.36 -2.93
C GLY A 537 5.02 14.76 -2.96
N ARG A 538 5.64 14.84 -4.14
CA ARG A 538 7.07 14.58 -4.32
C ARG A 538 7.89 15.72 -3.70
N PHE A 539 9.18 15.47 -3.50
CA PHE A 539 10.12 16.52 -3.10
C PHE A 539 10.15 17.55 -4.22
N THR A 540 10.15 18.81 -3.85
CA THR A 540 10.29 19.95 -4.75
C THR A 540 11.53 20.72 -4.35
N ASP A 541 12.27 21.27 -5.32
CA ASP A 541 13.51 21.99 -5.02
C ASP A 541 13.24 23.25 -4.21
N ASP A 542 12.11 23.91 -4.43
CA ASP A 542 11.67 25.09 -3.68
C ASP A 542 10.89 24.67 -2.43
N ASP A 543 11.31 25.13 -1.25
CA ASP A 543 10.51 24.96 -0.02
C ASP A 543 9.27 25.88 -0.01
N ALA A 544 8.43 25.77 1.02
CA ALA A 544 7.24 26.62 1.14
C ALA A 544 7.53 28.12 1.24
N PHE A 545 8.77 28.57 1.46
CA PHE A 545 9.14 29.99 1.43
C PHE A 545 9.84 30.38 0.12
N GLY A 546 10.09 29.42 -0.77
CA GLY A 546 10.76 29.61 -2.06
C GLY A 546 12.29 29.53 -1.99
N PHE A 547 12.86 28.98 -0.92
CA PHE A 547 14.28 28.66 -0.91
C PHE A 547 14.53 27.44 -1.79
N ARG A 548 15.34 27.60 -2.82
CA ARG A 548 15.67 26.53 -3.76
C ARG A 548 16.85 25.72 -3.28
N SER A 549 16.70 24.40 -3.16
CA SER A 549 17.78 23.50 -2.80
C SER A 549 17.68 22.15 -3.52
N SER A 550 18.84 21.63 -3.93
CA SER A 550 18.97 20.29 -4.52
C SER A 550 19.25 19.19 -3.50
N GLY A 551 19.27 19.50 -2.20
CA GLY A 551 19.50 18.52 -1.14
C GLY A 551 20.77 18.74 -0.33
N ALA A 552 21.05 17.75 0.54
CA ALA A 552 22.21 17.76 1.42
C ALA A 552 23.52 17.53 0.66
N ILE A 553 24.59 18.18 1.11
CA ILE A 553 25.96 18.00 0.64
C ILE A 553 26.89 17.70 1.81
N ARG A 554 28.03 17.07 1.54
CA ARG A 554 29.13 17.01 2.50
C ARG A 554 29.84 18.37 2.56
N LEU A 555 30.10 18.87 3.77
CA LEU A 555 30.91 20.07 3.97
C LEU A 555 32.39 19.68 4.07
N SER A 556 33.26 20.43 3.40
CA SER A 556 34.72 20.26 3.40
C SER A 556 35.44 21.07 4.49
N GLY A 557 34.76 22.05 5.11
CA GLY A 557 35.33 22.94 6.09
C GLY A 557 34.28 23.69 6.92
N PRO A 558 34.72 24.60 7.80
CA PRO A 558 33.83 25.48 8.56
C PRO A 558 33.00 26.38 7.63
N LEU A 559 31.84 26.83 8.11
CA LEU A 559 31.10 27.88 7.43
C LEU A 559 31.77 29.23 7.69
N GLN A 560 31.60 30.17 6.76
CA GLN A 560 32.10 31.52 6.89
C GLN A 560 30.93 32.50 6.91
N ILE A 561 30.93 33.44 7.85
CA ILE A 561 29.94 34.52 7.88
C ILE A 561 30.20 35.45 6.70
N ASP A 562 29.21 35.56 5.81
CA ASP A 562 29.25 36.47 4.66
C ASP A 562 28.58 37.82 4.97
N ARG A 563 27.47 37.79 5.73
CA ARG A 563 26.70 38.99 6.08
C ARG A 563 25.99 38.81 7.41
N ASP A 564 25.88 39.88 8.20
CA ASP A 564 25.14 39.81 9.47
C ASP A 564 24.37 41.08 9.87
N ALA A 565 23.51 41.59 8.98
CA ALA A 565 22.68 42.77 9.27
C ALA A 565 21.66 42.50 10.39
N LEU A 566 21.22 41.26 10.60
CA LEU A 566 20.34 40.92 11.71
C LEU A 566 21.08 40.74 13.04
N GLY A 567 22.42 40.71 13.07
CA GLY A 567 23.18 40.33 14.26
C GLY A 567 22.86 38.89 14.71
N LEU A 568 22.61 37.98 13.77
CA LEU A 568 22.29 36.57 13.97
C LEU A 568 23.50 35.78 14.47
N PHE A 569 24.71 36.18 14.09
CA PHE A 569 25.98 35.53 14.48
C PHE A 569 26.71 36.27 15.60
N ARG A 570 26.07 37.30 16.19
CA ARG A 570 26.68 38.02 17.31
C ARG A 570 26.88 37.09 18.50
N GLY A 571 28.12 36.99 18.98
CA GLY A 571 28.51 36.16 20.12
C GLY A 571 29.01 34.77 19.76
N THR A 572 29.02 34.40 18.48
CA THR A 572 29.66 33.16 17.98
C THR A 572 31.14 33.43 17.65
N ASP A 573 31.95 32.38 17.56
CA ASP A 573 33.30 32.44 16.97
C ASP A 573 33.26 32.61 15.43
N GLY A 574 32.11 32.27 14.84
CA GLY A 574 31.76 32.55 13.45
C GLY A 574 32.23 31.50 12.45
N ARG A 575 32.76 30.37 12.92
CA ARG A 575 33.28 29.29 12.07
C ARG A 575 32.29 28.14 11.90
N PHE A 576 31.38 27.90 12.84
CA PHE A 576 30.42 26.77 12.80
C PHE A 576 31.06 25.48 12.27
N ASP A 577 32.10 25.01 12.96
CA ASP A 577 32.94 23.92 12.49
C ASP A 577 32.30 22.53 12.73
N ARG A 578 32.92 21.50 12.15
CA ARG A 578 32.60 20.07 12.41
C ARG A 578 31.17 19.65 12.08
N TYR A 579 30.43 20.42 11.28
CA TYR A 579 29.20 19.93 10.67
C TYR A 579 29.57 19.03 9.49
N PRO A 580 29.17 17.74 9.48
CA PRO A 580 29.54 16.82 8.40
C PRO A 580 28.77 17.10 7.12
N VAL A 581 27.58 17.70 7.24
CA VAL A 581 26.60 17.88 6.18
C VAL A 581 25.98 19.26 6.30
N GLY A 582 25.81 19.92 5.15
CA GLY A 582 25.07 21.16 5.00
C GLY A 582 24.00 21.00 3.94
N TRP A 583 23.04 21.92 3.94
CA TRP A 583 21.94 21.94 2.99
C TRP A 583 21.86 23.32 2.36
N PRO A 584 22.66 23.59 1.31
CA PRO A 584 22.70 24.89 0.69
C PRO A 584 21.38 25.24 0.02
N ALA A 585 21.08 26.53 -0.07
CA ALA A 585 19.94 27.01 -0.83
C ALA A 585 20.17 28.36 -1.47
N GLN A 586 19.46 28.60 -2.57
CA GLN A 586 19.33 29.92 -3.14
C GLN A 586 18.16 30.66 -2.48
N LEU A 587 18.29 31.97 -2.35
CA LEU A 587 17.23 32.82 -1.81
C LEU A 587 16.04 32.88 -2.79
N PRO A 588 14.81 33.00 -2.27
CA PRO A 588 13.65 33.27 -3.11
C PRO A 588 13.81 34.60 -3.85
N ALA A 589 13.23 34.68 -5.05
CA ALA A 589 13.24 35.92 -5.84
C ALA A 589 12.63 37.08 -5.05
N GLY A 590 13.34 38.22 -5.00
CA GLY A 590 12.92 39.42 -4.28
C GLY A 590 13.14 39.37 -2.76
N ALA A 591 13.71 38.29 -2.20
CA ALA A 591 14.05 38.22 -0.79
C ALA A 591 15.36 38.97 -0.49
N GLY A 592 15.38 39.73 0.61
CA GLY A 592 16.58 40.40 1.09
C GLY A 592 17.46 39.43 1.88
N ARG A 593 18.75 39.31 1.51
CA ARG A 593 19.76 38.58 2.29
C ARG A 593 20.19 39.45 3.47
N GLU A 594 19.68 39.18 4.67
CA GLU A 594 19.98 40.02 5.85
C GLU A 594 21.14 39.48 6.67
N SER A 595 21.14 38.17 6.94
CA SER A 595 22.27 37.47 7.55
C SER A 595 22.53 36.16 6.81
N SER A 596 23.78 35.73 6.73
CA SER A 596 24.15 34.49 6.03
C SER A 596 25.52 33.95 6.40
N ALA A 597 25.63 32.63 6.38
CA ALA A 597 26.91 31.92 6.34
C ALA A 597 26.98 30.99 5.12
N VAL A 598 28.15 30.93 4.49
CA VAL A 598 28.43 30.15 3.27
C VAL A 598 29.45 29.06 3.54
N ASP A 599 29.49 28.03 2.69
CA ASP A 599 30.59 27.06 2.69
C ASP A 599 31.83 27.57 1.92
N ASP A 600 32.85 26.73 1.79
CA ASP A 600 34.10 27.03 1.08
C ASP A 600 33.96 27.22 -0.44
N ARG A 601 32.75 27.05 -0.98
CA ARG A 601 32.39 27.28 -2.40
C ARG A 601 31.36 28.40 -2.54
N ASP A 602 31.26 29.29 -1.55
CA ASP A 602 30.32 30.40 -1.48
C ASP A 602 28.84 30.00 -1.58
N ARG A 603 28.50 28.75 -1.26
CA ARG A 603 27.10 28.29 -1.26
C ARG A 603 26.46 28.66 0.07
N LEU A 604 25.34 29.38 0.02
CA LEU A 604 24.57 29.81 1.19
C LEU A 604 24.00 28.61 1.96
N VAL A 605 24.37 28.46 3.24
CA VAL A 605 23.90 27.38 4.13
C VAL A 605 22.94 27.94 5.20
N ILE A 606 23.45 28.78 6.10
CA ILE A 606 22.64 29.49 7.11
C ILE A 606 22.15 30.79 6.48
N ALA A 607 20.87 31.13 6.64
CA ALA A 607 20.31 32.38 6.13
C ALA A 607 19.25 32.97 7.05
N GLY A 608 19.31 34.28 7.28
CA GLY A 608 18.20 35.11 7.70
C GLY A 608 17.77 35.98 6.51
N ALA A 609 16.60 35.71 5.95
CA ALA A 609 16.08 36.39 4.78
C ALA A 609 14.85 37.23 5.10
N ARG A 610 14.78 38.45 4.54
CA ARG A 610 13.58 39.28 4.58
C ARG A 610 12.66 38.92 3.42
N ILE A 611 11.41 38.57 3.75
CA ILE A 611 10.36 38.27 2.77
C ILE A 611 9.14 39.11 3.14
N GLY A 612 8.76 40.04 2.27
CA GLY A 612 7.76 41.05 2.61
C GLY A 612 8.20 41.87 3.83
N LYS A 613 7.34 41.97 4.85
CA LYS A 613 7.64 42.72 6.08
C LYS A 613 8.37 41.88 7.15
N GLY A 614 8.33 40.56 7.05
CA GLY A 614 8.85 39.64 8.06
C GLY A 614 10.16 38.97 7.67
N LEU A 615 10.50 37.90 8.40
CA LEU A 615 11.78 37.20 8.32
C LEU A 615 11.59 35.69 8.25
N VAL A 616 12.43 35.02 7.46
CA VAL A 616 12.64 33.57 7.52
C VAL A 616 14.09 33.30 7.90
N ILE A 617 14.30 32.54 8.97
CA ILE A 617 15.62 32.10 9.43
C ILE A 617 15.73 30.60 9.19
N ARG A 618 16.78 30.17 8.49
CA ARG A 618 17.11 28.76 8.27
C ARG A 618 18.54 28.49 8.75
N THR A 619 18.73 27.33 9.35
CA THR A 619 20.07 26.86 9.76
C THR A 619 20.81 26.22 8.58
N GLY A 620 20.12 25.50 7.69
CA GLY A 620 20.80 24.74 6.63
C GLY A 620 21.67 23.58 7.15
N LEU A 621 21.56 23.23 8.43
CA LEU A 621 22.45 22.29 9.11
C LEU A 621 21.62 21.15 9.73
N PRO A 622 21.56 19.96 9.10
CA PRO A 622 20.68 18.87 9.57
C PRO A 622 20.93 18.43 11.03
N THR A 623 22.19 18.46 11.48
CA THR A 623 22.57 18.08 12.85
C THR A 623 22.59 19.27 13.82
N PHE A 624 22.00 20.42 13.44
CA PHE A 624 21.95 21.62 14.30
C PHE A 624 21.30 21.34 15.66
N PRO A 625 20.13 20.69 15.77
CA PRO A 625 19.51 20.40 17.06
C PRO A 625 20.40 19.63 18.03
N GLU A 626 21.09 18.59 17.55
CA GLU A 626 21.90 17.68 18.36
C GLU A 626 23.08 18.39 19.05
N ARG A 627 23.55 19.49 18.48
CA ARG A 627 24.71 20.25 18.97
C ARG A 627 24.35 21.35 19.96
N LEU A 628 23.07 21.69 20.12
CA LEU A 628 22.62 22.77 21.03
C LEU A 628 23.08 22.60 22.48
N GLY A 629 23.33 21.36 22.94
CA GLY A 629 23.78 21.09 24.30
C GLY A 629 25.29 21.12 24.49
N THR A 630 26.08 21.11 23.42
CA THR A 630 27.53 20.85 23.47
C THR A 630 28.38 21.87 22.70
N ASP A 631 27.76 22.64 21.81
CA ASP A 631 28.44 23.58 20.91
C ASP A 631 28.00 25.02 21.21
N ALA A 632 28.96 25.87 21.58
CA ALA A 632 28.70 27.25 22.02
C ALA A 632 28.13 28.11 20.88
N ASP A 633 28.68 27.99 19.68
CA ASP A 633 28.24 28.74 18.49
C ASP A 633 26.82 28.38 18.07
N THR A 634 26.50 27.08 18.07
CA THR A 634 25.15 26.57 17.83
C THR A 634 24.17 27.13 18.85
N SER A 635 24.55 27.11 20.13
CA SER A 635 23.72 27.63 21.22
C SER A 635 23.51 29.14 21.10
N GLU A 636 24.55 29.92 20.77
CA GLU A 636 24.40 31.37 20.61
C GLU A 636 23.64 31.76 19.34
N LEU A 637 23.81 31.01 18.23
CA LEU A 637 22.96 31.17 17.04
C LEU A 637 21.49 30.90 17.37
N MET A 638 21.18 29.90 18.21
CA MET A 638 19.83 29.65 18.69
C MET A 638 19.30 30.78 19.59
N SER A 639 20.14 31.30 20.50
CA SER A 639 19.83 32.49 21.32
C SER A 639 19.49 33.71 20.45
N SER A 640 20.31 33.99 19.43
CA SER A 640 20.07 35.06 18.46
C SER A 640 18.78 34.85 17.68
N THR A 641 18.54 33.64 17.19
CA THR A 641 17.30 33.26 16.49
C THR A 641 16.08 33.49 17.38
N TRP A 642 16.14 33.05 18.65
CA TRP A 642 15.08 33.26 19.62
C TRP A 642 14.77 34.74 19.85
N ARG A 643 15.80 35.57 20.02
CA ARG A 643 15.63 37.04 20.16
C ARG A 643 14.97 37.70 18.96
N ARG A 644 14.97 37.07 17.78
CA ARG A 644 14.25 37.58 16.59
C ARG A 644 12.81 37.08 16.55
N LEU A 645 12.59 35.84 16.96
CA LEU A 645 11.25 35.27 17.11
C LEU A 645 10.42 35.99 18.17
N SER A 646 11.03 36.45 19.26
CA SER A 646 10.31 37.01 20.42
C SER A 646 10.06 38.52 20.37
N ARG A 647 10.34 39.19 19.24
CA ARG A 647 10.22 40.65 19.14
C ARG A 647 8.77 41.08 19.22
#